data_AF-A0A7X7RWX8-F1
#
_entry.id   AF-A0A7X7RWX8-F1
#
_cell.length_a   1.000
_cell.length_b   1.000
_cell.length_c   1.000
_cell.angle_alpha   90.00
_cell.angle_beta   90.00
_cell.angle_gamma   90.00
#
_symmetry.space_group_name_H-M   'P 1'
#
loop_
_entity.id
_entity.type
_entity.pdbx_description
1 polymer ?
#
loop_
_entity_poly.entity_id
_entity_poly.type
_entity_poly.pdbx_seq_one_letter_code
_entity_poly.pdbx_strand_id
1 'polypeptide(L)'
;MGRGFLSLGLLFCVGGLLAEPKMDLYDFANAVPADLVEHREASTSWEGRGRFRVRLEPKGMWPGITLKAPDGKWDVSDYDKVSVQLRNIGKSMINVGFRFDNPGANGSQHCLQEFIMLEAGERRVLTMKINRKSTPTVKLFGMRGYPAEIGGSTGAGKTVEPDNIICFLLFGHAPKEAMEFEVERVWVHGEFAGKKLTQKFTEENFFPFIDTFGQFIHRDWPGKLHGAKDFPVRIQEEAVDLAKYPGPEGWNKWGGWVAGPSFEATGFFRTLKHEGKWWLVDPDGKLFFSHGIDCVGLEGTTPLDDRDHWFQDFPGKLPEFQDCFAKQWHVVNGYYKGKQPKLFNFARANLRRKYGETWQETAANLAHKRLRSWGMNTIGNWSDRFIWGMKKTPYFVTIGSRAKILEGSTGYWGKFADVFDPSFAEGIRKSMEGQRGVTVDDPWCIGYFVNNELSWGDDKSLALASLQSPPEQAAKIEFVRQLRNKYVEIGKLNAVWGTEHASWDALLASREAPNPEKAAEDLRAFYAAFADRYFRVIKEEIKAVAPNQLYAGCRFAWVNPVVAAMSARHCDIVSYNLYRRDVANFKLPDGLDAPVIIGEFHFGALDRGMFHTGLVATESQEDRANHYKAYVESVLANPTFVGCHWFKYMDEPTTGRGLDEENYQIGFLDIVDTPYPETIAASREVGYGMYEFRFGKKQGK
;
A
#
# COMPACT_ATOMS: atom_id res chain seq x y z
N MET A 1 51.98 -53.23 24.29
CA MET A 1 50.56 -53.09 24.72
C MET A 1 50.38 -51.63 25.10
N GLY A 2 50.02 -50.71 24.22
CA GLY A 2 48.74 -50.58 23.53
C GLY A 2 48.24 -49.16 23.83
N ARG A 3 48.73 -48.16 23.08
CA ARG A 3 48.29 -46.75 23.17
C ARG A 3 46.97 -46.61 22.41
N GLY A 4 45.89 -46.21 23.09
CA GLY A 4 44.63 -45.84 22.47
C GLY A 4 44.45 -44.33 22.48
N PHE A 5 44.73 -43.67 21.35
CA PHE A 5 44.28 -42.32 21.05
C PHE A 5 42.81 -42.41 20.59
N LEU A 6 41.87 -41.81 21.34
CA LEU A 6 40.53 -41.56 20.82
C LEU A 6 40.59 -40.34 19.89
N SER A 7 40.60 -40.61 18.58
CA SER A 7 40.32 -39.62 17.55
C SER A 7 38.81 -39.35 17.54
N LEU A 8 38.39 -38.15 17.97
CA LEU A 8 37.04 -37.65 17.78
C LEU A 8 36.89 -37.30 16.29
N GLY A 9 36.32 -38.23 15.51
CA GLY A 9 35.99 -37.98 14.12
C GLY A 9 34.85 -36.97 14.02
N LEU A 10 35.15 -35.76 13.53
CA LEU A 10 34.13 -34.86 12.99
C LEU A 10 33.46 -35.58 11.81
N LEU A 11 32.24 -36.06 12.01
CA LEU A 11 31.36 -36.39 10.90
C LEU A 11 30.96 -35.06 10.24
N PHE A 12 31.65 -34.69 9.16
CA PHE A 12 31.09 -33.79 8.17
C PHE A 12 29.90 -34.52 7.55
N CYS A 13 28.69 -34.25 8.06
CA CYS A 13 27.48 -34.45 7.28
C CYS A 13 27.58 -33.51 6.08
N VAL A 14 28.14 -34.01 4.97
CA VAL A 14 27.90 -33.44 3.65
C VAL A 14 26.41 -33.67 3.39
N GLY A 15 25.59 -32.72 3.84
CA GLY A 15 24.23 -32.61 3.35
C GLY A 15 24.34 -32.43 1.85
N GLY A 16 24.06 -33.49 1.10
CA GLY A 16 23.83 -33.35 -0.33
C GLY A 16 22.70 -32.35 -0.47
N LEU A 17 23.00 -31.16 -1.03
CA LEU A 17 21.96 -30.29 -1.53
C LEU A 17 21.19 -31.13 -2.55
N LEU A 18 20.02 -31.64 -2.14
CA LEU A 18 19.06 -32.18 -3.09
C LEU A 18 18.78 -31.05 -4.07
N ALA A 19 19.12 -31.26 -5.33
CA ALA A 19 18.86 -30.28 -6.37
C ALA A 19 17.34 -30.01 -6.40
N GLU A 20 16.96 -28.74 -6.32
CA GLU A 20 15.57 -28.31 -6.41
C GLU A 20 14.95 -28.84 -7.72
N PRO A 21 13.74 -29.43 -7.69
CA PRO A 21 13.11 -29.96 -8.89
C PRO A 21 12.91 -28.83 -9.90
N LYS A 22 13.17 -29.12 -11.18
CA LYS A 22 13.03 -28.15 -12.27
C LYS A 22 12.67 -28.83 -13.59
N MET A 23 11.96 -28.11 -14.44
CA MET A 23 11.65 -28.50 -15.83
C MET A 23 11.79 -27.28 -16.74
N ASP A 24 12.55 -27.46 -17.82
CA ASP A 24 12.66 -26.45 -18.88
C ASP A 24 11.41 -26.49 -19.76
N LEU A 25 10.80 -25.32 -19.95
CA LEU A 25 9.71 -25.13 -20.90
C LEU A 25 10.29 -24.73 -22.27
N TYR A 26 11.27 -23.82 -22.24
CA TYR A 26 12.07 -23.40 -23.39
C TYR A 26 13.50 -23.08 -22.93
N ASP A 27 14.49 -23.75 -23.50
CA ASP A 27 15.92 -23.51 -23.23
C ASP A 27 16.64 -22.76 -24.37
N PHE A 28 15.93 -22.56 -25.49
CA PHE A 28 16.40 -21.92 -26.73
C PHE A 28 17.72 -22.49 -27.28
N ALA A 29 18.07 -23.73 -26.91
CA ALA A 29 19.23 -24.43 -27.44
C ALA A 29 19.13 -24.60 -28.96
N ASN A 30 17.90 -24.69 -29.47
CA ASN A 30 17.54 -24.69 -30.89
C ASN A 30 16.55 -23.55 -31.20
N ALA A 31 16.36 -23.27 -32.49
CA ALA A 31 15.33 -22.34 -32.93
C ALA A 31 13.93 -22.84 -32.54
N VAL A 32 13.05 -21.92 -32.13
CA VAL A 32 11.65 -22.24 -31.84
C VAL A 32 10.92 -22.54 -33.16
N PRO A 33 10.21 -23.69 -33.28
CA PRO A 33 9.37 -23.97 -34.44
C PRO A 33 8.37 -22.85 -34.73
N ALA A 34 8.16 -22.54 -36.01
CA ALA A 34 7.37 -21.39 -36.44
C ALA A 34 5.88 -21.48 -36.03
N ASP A 35 5.35 -22.68 -35.85
CA ASP A 35 4.00 -22.96 -35.38
C ASP A 35 3.82 -22.78 -33.85
N LEU A 36 4.94 -22.81 -33.11
CA LEU A 36 4.98 -22.64 -31.66
C LEU A 36 5.26 -21.21 -31.20
N VAL A 37 5.55 -20.29 -32.13
CA VAL A 37 5.69 -18.85 -31.83
C VAL A 37 4.66 -18.04 -32.62
N GLU A 38 3.85 -17.26 -31.92
CA GLU A 38 2.98 -16.26 -32.53
C GLU A 38 3.49 -14.85 -32.24
N HIS A 39 3.36 -13.96 -33.22
CA HIS A 39 3.80 -12.58 -33.10
C HIS A 39 2.61 -11.63 -33.17
N ARG A 40 2.59 -10.64 -32.27
CA ARG A 40 1.72 -9.47 -32.35
C ARG A 40 2.61 -8.24 -32.33
N GLU A 41 2.76 -7.58 -33.48
CA GLU A 41 3.59 -6.36 -33.58
C GLU A 41 5.03 -6.60 -33.06
N ALA A 42 5.57 -7.78 -33.35
CA ALA A 42 6.85 -8.24 -32.87
C ALA A 42 7.58 -9.09 -33.92
N SER A 43 8.87 -9.30 -33.72
CA SER A 43 9.69 -10.22 -34.51
C SER A 43 10.68 -10.96 -33.61
N THR A 44 11.14 -12.12 -34.07
CA THR A 44 12.09 -12.96 -33.33
C THR A 44 13.19 -13.50 -34.22
N SER A 45 14.41 -13.61 -33.70
CA SER A 45 15.52 -14.30 -34.36
C SER A 45 16.22 -15.27 -33.39
N TRP A 46 16.72 -16.38 -33.92
CA TRP A 46 17.57 -17.31 -33.17
C TRP A 46 19.01 -17.14 -33.62
N GLU A 47 19.89 -16.74 -32.71
CA GLU A 47 21.29 -16.35 -32.99
C GLU A 47 22.29 -17.44 -32.62
N GLY A 48 21.81 -18.66 -32.35
CA GLY A 48 22.60 -19.75 -31.81
C GLY A 48 23.01 -19.58 -30.34
N ARG A 49 23.43 -20.69 -29.72
CA ARG A 49 23.93 -20.77 -28.33
C ARG A 49 22.91 -20.32 -27.25
N GLY A 50 21.64 -20.68 -27.37
CA GLY A 50 20.65 -20.37 -26.34
C GLY A 50 20.09 -18.94 -26.38
N ARG A 51 20.34 -18.18 -27.47
CA ARG A 51 19.92 -16.77 -27.57
C ARG A 51 18.77 -16.60 -28.54
N PHE A 52 17.59 -16.36 -27.99
CA PHE A 52 16.38 -16.03 -28.72
C PHE A 52 16.09 -14.55 -28.58
N ARG A 53 16.29 -13.78 -29.65
CA ARG A 53 16.05 -12.34 -29.66
C ARG A 53 14.59 -12.05 -29.95
N VAL A 54 14.06 -11.09 -29.22
CA VAL A 54 12.71 -10.57 -29.38
C VAL A 54 12.80 -9.08 -29.59
N ARG A 55 12.14 -8.60 -30.64
CA ARG A 55 11.95 -7.18 -30.88
C ARG A 55 10.45 -6.87 -30.90
N LEU A 56 10.02 -6.02 -29.98
CA LEU A 56 8.65 -5.52 -29.90
C LEU A 56 8.59 -4.16 -30.56
N GLU A 57 7.72 -3.98 -31.54
CA GLU A 57 7.57 -2.71 -32.23
C GLU A 57 6.74 -1.72 -31.39
N PRO A 58 6.98 -0.40 -31.49
CA PRO A 58 6.21 0.64 -30.79
C PRO A 58 4.86 0.87 -31.47
N LYS A 59 4.09 -0.21 -31.61
CA LYS A 59 2.79 -0.23 -32.26
C LYS A 59 1.82 -0.99 -31.37
N GLY A 60 0.58 -0.50 -31.33
CA GLY A 60 -0.50 -1.10 -30.56
C GLY A 60 -0.33 -0.98 -29.04
N MET A 61 -1.32 -1.52 -28.33
CA MET A 61 -1.36 -1.45 -26.87
C MET A 61 -0.49 -2.52 -26.19
N TRP A 62 -0.29 -3.66 -26.86
CA TRP A 62 0.33 -4.84 -26.25
C TRP A 62 1.22 -5.63 -27.23
N PRO A 63 2.23 -5.04 -27.90
CA PRO A 63 3.11 -5.80 -28.78
C PRO A 63 3.79 -6.93 -28.00
N GLY A 64 3.96 -8.10 -28.60
CA GLY A 64 4.44 -9.28 -27.89
C GLY A 64 4.57 -10.54 -28.74
N ILE A 65 5.09 -11.58 -28.11
CA ILE A 65 5.14 -12.93 -28.64
C ILE A 65 4.45 -13.92 -27.70
N THR A 66 3.92 -14.99 -28.27
CA THR A 66 3.36 -16.13 -27.55
C THR A 66 4.17 -17.37 -27.90
N LEU A 67 4.73 -18.04 -26.90
CA LEU A 67 5.39 -19.34 -27.01
C LEU A 67 4.43 -20.43 -26.53
N LYS A 68 3.97 -21.29 -27.45
CA LYS A 68 2.98 -22.34 -27.17
C LYS A 68 3.63 -23.55 -26.51
N ALA A 69 2.87 -24.33 -25.75
CA ALA A 69 3.33 -25.64 -25.32
C ALA A 69 3.48 -26.58 -26.54
N PRO A 70 4.63 -27.25 -26.75
CA PRO A 70 4.85 -28.11 -27.92
C PRO A 70 3.79 -29.21 -28.09
N ASP A 71 3.34 -29.80 -26.99
CA ASP A 71 2.32 -30.86 -26.96
C ASP A 71 0.91 -30.32 -26.68
N GLY A 72 0.69 -29.03 -26.92
CA GLY A 72 -0.58 -28.33 -26.68
C GLY A 72 -0.81 -27.90 -25.24
N LYS A 73 -0.17 -28.54 -24.25
CA LYS A 73 -0.16 -28.10 -22.85
C LYS A 73 1.08 -28.58 -22.07
N TRP A 74 1.43 -27.87 -21.01
CA TRP A 74 2.35 -28.31 -19.95
C TRP A 74 1.58 -28.69 -18.69
N ASP A 75 2.03 -29.76 -18.04
CA ASP A 75 1.70 -30.06 -16.65
C ASP A 75 2.86 -29.62 -15.75
N VAL A 76 2.61 -28.56 -14.98
CA VAL A 76 3.56 -27.97 -14.03
C VAL A 76 3.10 -28.15 -12.58
N SER A 77 2.19 -29.09 -12.31
CA SER A 77 1.57 -29.29 -10.99
C SER A 77 2.57 -29.50 -9.86
N ASP A 78 3.71 -30.10 -10.19
CA ASP A 78 4.79 -30.44 -9.24
C ASP A 78 5.65 -29.24 -8.83
N TYR A 79 5.53 -28.10 -9.51
CA TYR A 79 6.42 -26.95 -9.36
C TYR A 79 5.74 -25.75 -8.72
N ASP A 80 6.40 -25.03 -7.81
CA ASP A 80 5.80 -23.84 -7.17
C ASP A 80 6.12 -22.52 -7.88
N LYS A 81 7.11 -22.51 -8.77
CA LYS A 81 7.61 -21.29 -9.41
C LYS A 81 7.77 -21.48 -10.92
N VAL A 82 7.52 -20.42 -11.67
CA VAL A 82 7.92 -20.27 -13.08
C VAL A 82 8.91 -19.13 -13.19
N SER A 83 9.92 -19.25 -14.04
CA SER A 83 10.98 -18.26 -14.18
C SER A 83 11.43 -18.10 -15.62
N VAL A 84 11.99 -16.93 -15.87
CA VAL A 84 12.45 -16.50 -17.19
C VAL A 84 13.68 -15.63 -17.03
N GLN A 85 14.71 -15.92 -17.83
CA GLN A 85 15.94 -15.16 -17.85
C GLN A 85 15.96 -14.27 -19.09
N LEU A 86 16.03 -12.96 -18.85
CA LEU A 86 16.09 -11.95 -19.89
C LEU A 86 17.38 -11.14 -19.83
N ARG A 87 17.77 -10.60 -20.98
CA ARG A 87 18.76 -9.55 -21.10
C ARG A 87 18.25 -8.43 -22.01
N ASN A 88 18.25 -7.19 -21.53
CA ASN A 88 17.96 -6.03 -22.37
C ASN A 88 19.18 -5.74 -23.26
N ILE A 89 19.00 -5.82 -24.58
CA ILE A 89 20.07 -5.54 -25.57
C ILE A 89 19.87 -4.18 -26.26
N GLY A 90 18.79 -3.47 -25.94
CA GLY A 90 18.52 -2.12 -26.40
C GLY A 90 19.37 -1.06 -25.71
N LYS A 91 19.08 0.20 -26.04
CA LYS A 91 19.82 1.38 -25.54
C LYS A 91 19.13 2.08 -24.35
N SER A 92 17.89 1.72 -24.05
CA SER A 92 17.05 2.34 -23.03
C SER A 92 16.48 1.27 -22.10
N MET A 93 16.06 1.69 -20.90
CA MET A 93 15.33 0.82 -19.97
C MET A 93 14.02 0.35 -20.62
N ILE A 94 13.73 -0.94 -20.48
CA ILE A 94 12.49 -1.55 -21.00
C ILE A 94 11.64 -2.10 -19.86
N ASN A 95 10.33 -2.15 -20.06
CA ASN A 95 9.38 -2.81 -19.15
C ASN A 95 8.71 -3.97 -19.88
N VAL A 96 9.11 -5.21 -19.55
CA VAL A 96 8.65 -6.43 -20.23
C VAL A 96 7.69 -7.17 -19.32
N GLY A 97 6.50 -7.45 -19.84
CA GLY A 97 5.49 -8.31 -19.25
C GLY A 97 5.70 -9.77 -19.61
N PHE A 98 5.41 -10.64 -18.65
CA PHE A 98 5.48 -12.09 -18.78
C PHE A 98 4.15 -12.65 -18.37
N ARG A 99 3.65 -13.63 -19.10
CA ARG A 99 2.34 -14.20 -18.79
C ARG A 99 2.27 -15.70 -19.08
N PHE A 100 1.57 -16.43 -18.23
CA PHE A 100 1.44 -17.88 -18.25
C PHE A 100 -0.04 -18.24 -18.27
N ASP A 101 -0.49 -18.90 -19.33
CA ASP A 101 -1.92 -18.97 -19.65
C ASP A 101 -2.50 -20.38 -19.60
N ASN A 102 -3.72 -20.49 -19.08
CA ASN A 102 -4.65 -21.56 -19.38
C ASN A 102 -5.56 -21.18 -20.57
N PRO A 103 -6.37 -22.12 -21.09
CA PRO A 103 -7.43 -21.80 -22.04
C PRO A 103 -8.37 -20.70 -21.53
N GLY A 104 -8.75 -19.76 -22.40
CA GLY A 104 -9.67 -18.66 -22.08
C GLY A 104 -9.03 -17.46 -21.35
N ALA A 105 -7.70 -17.45 -21.20
CA ALA A 105 -6.97 -16.37 -20.56
C ALA A 105 -7.16 -15.00 -21.24
N ASN A 106 -7.45 -13.97 -20.43
CA ASN A 106 -7.73 -12.61 -20.92
C ASN A 106 -6.79 -11.54 -20.34
N GLY A 107 -5.77 -11.94 -19.58
CA GLY A 107 -4.81 -11.04 -18.92
C GLY A 107 -5.22 -10.64 -17.50
N SER A 108 -6.42 -11.06 -17.07
CA SER A 108 -6.90 -10.91 -15.70
C SER A 108 -7.27 -12.26 -15.09
N GLN A 109 -7.92 -13.14 -15.87
CA GLN A 109 -8.36 -14.47 -15.47
C GLN A 109 -7.62 -15.55 -16.24
N HIS A 110 -7.54 -16.74 -15.64
CA HIS A 110 -6.93 -17.94 -16.24
C HIS A 110 -5.46 -17.75 -16.64
N CYS A 111 -4.76 -16.83 -15.99
CA CYS A 111 -3.36 -16.55 -16.28
C CYS A 111 -2.58 -16.10 -15.04
N LEU A 112 -1.26 -16.32 -15.05
CA LEU A 112 -0.28 -15.61 -14.22
C LEU A 112 0.34 -14.49 -15.06
N GLN A 113 0.63 -13.34 -14.47
CA GLN A 113 1.30 -12.27 -15.22
C GLN A 113 2.04 -11.32 -14.28
N GLU A 114 3.28 -10.99 -14.63
CA GLU A 114 4.11 -9.98 -13.97
C GLU A 114 4.85 -9.11 -14.98
N PHE A 115 5.47 -8.03 -14.51
CA PHE A 115 6.33 -7.16 -15.30
C PHE A 115 7.71 -7.00 -14.67
N ILE A 116 8.72 -6.77 -15.51
CA ILE A 116 10.08 -6.44 -15.07
C ILE A 116 10.58 -5.18 -15.78
N MET A 117 11.18 -4.28 -15.01
CA MET A 117 12.01 -3.22 -15.57
C MET A 117 13.45 -3.71 -15.69
N LEU A 118 14.06 -3.51 -16.86
CA LEU A 118 15.44 -3.89 -17.17
C LEU A 118 16.19 -2.71 -17.74
N GLU A 119 17.27 -2.32 -17.08
CA GLU A 119 18.18 -1.29 -17.59
C GLU A 119 18.90 -1.77 -18.86
N ALA A 120 19.42 -0.84 -19.66
CA ALA A 120 20.16 -1.18 -20.87
C ALA A 120 21.38 -2.07 -20.53
N GLY A 121 21.46 -3.24 -21.18
CA GLY A 121 22.51 -4.23 -20.94
C GLY A 121 22.28 -5.14 -19.72
N GLU A 122 21.27 -4.86 -18.90
CA GLU A 122 20.97 -5.64 -17.71
C GLU A 122 20.51 -7.06 -18.06
N ARG A 123 21.01 -8.04 -17.30
CA ARG A 123 20.58 -9.44 -17.33
C ARG A 123 19.96 -9.80 -15.99
N ARG A 124 18.72 -10.29 -16.00
CA ARG A 124 17.96 -10.59 -14.77
C ARG A 124 17.07 -11.83 -14.96
N VAL A 125 16.87 -12.56 -13.86
CA VAL A 125 15.86 -13.62 -13.78
C VAL A 125 14.61 -13.03 -13.13
N LEU A 126 13.46 -13.19 -13.77
CA LEU A 126 12.17 -13.01 -13.11
C LEU A 126 11.69 -14.38 -12.63
N THR A 127 11.12 -14.42 -11.43
CA THR A 127 10.42 -15.58 -10.89
C THR A 127 9.00 -15.18 -10.48
N MET A 128 8.01 -15.95 -10.91
CA MET A 128 6.61 -15.83 -10.47
C MET A 128 6.23 -17.09 -9.70
N LYS A 129 5.50 -16.94 -8.59
CA LYS A 129 4.85 -18.06 -7.93
C LYS A 129 3.68 -18.57 -8.77
N ILE A 130 3.52 -19.89 -8.85
CA ILE A 130 2.40 -20.54 -9.53
C ILE A 130 1.19 -20.50 -8.60
N ASN A 131 0.38 -19.44 -8.72
CA ASN A 131 -0.85 -19.31 -7.96
C ASN A 131 -1.92 -20.26 -8.53
N ARG A 132 -2.29 -21.27 -7.76
CA ARG A 132 -3.24 -22.30 -8.20
C ARG A 132 -4.67 -21.85 -7.97
N LYS A 133 -5.54 -22.16 -8.92
CA LYS A 133 -6.98 -22.01 -8.72
C LYS A 133 -7.44 -23.04 -7.68
N SER A 134 -7.88 -22.56 -6.53
CA SER A 134 -8.60 -23.39 -5.55
C SER A 134 -10.03 -22.87 -5.50
N THR A 135 -11.00 -23.75 -5.75
CA THR A 135 -12.41 -23.43 -5.52
C THR A 135 -12.68 -23.74 -4.06
N PRO A 136 -12.90 -22.74 -3.18
CA PRO A 136 -13.32 -23.05 -1.82
C PRO A 136 -14.65 -23.79 -1.91
N THR A 137 -14.69 -25.03 -1.42
CA THR A 137 -15.91 -25.83 -1.28
C THR A 137 -16.83 -25.32 -0.17
N VAL A 138 -16.43 -24.26 0.53
CA VAL A 138 -17.17 -23.59 1.60
C VAL A 138 -17.58 -22.19 1.18
N LYS A 139 -18.84 -21.82 1.42
CA LYS A 139 -19.35 -20.47 1.11
C LYS A 139 -18.84 -19.45 2.14
N LEU A 140 -17.93 -18.58 1.71
CA LEU A 140 -17.42 -17.46 2.49
C LEU A 140 -17.77 -16.13 1.83
N PHE A 141 -17.85 -15.07 2.63
CA PHE A 141 -18.21 -13.73 2.17
C PHE A 141 -17.63 -12.65 3.08
N GLY A 142 -17.66 -11.40 2.62
CA GLY A 142 -17.32 -10.25 3.46
C GLY A 142 -15.82 -10.12 3.79
N MET A 143 -14.95 -10.68 2.94
CA MET A 143 -13.49 -10.63 3.07
C MET A 143 -12.89 -10.36 1.69
N ARG A 144 -11.75 -9.65 1.64
CA ARG A 144 -11.01 -9.45 0.38
C ARG A 144 -10.16 -10.65 -0.02
N GLY A 145 -9.58 -11.37 0.94
CA GLY A 145 -8.98 -12.70 0.73
C GLY A 145 -9.72 -13.79 1.50
N TYR A 146 -9.71 -15.01 0.99
CA TYR A 146 -10.29 -16.18 1.62
C TYR A 146 -9.21 -17.24 1.87
N PRO A 147 -9.39 -18.14 2.84
CA PRO A 147 -8.50 -19.26 3.01
C PRO A 147 -8.52 -20.09 1.73
N ALA A 148 -7.37 -20.15 1.06
CA ALA A 148 -7.16 -21.11 0.00
C ALA A 148 -6.75 -22.45 0.59
N GLU A 149 -7.04 -23.54 -0.12
CA GLU A 149 -6.26 -24.76 0.05
C GLU A 149 -4.78 -24.42 -0.15
N ILE A 150 -3.87 -25.13 0.53
CA ILE A 150 -2.46 -24.75 0.60
C ILE A 150 -1.86 -24.58 -0.81
N GLY A 151 -1.35 -23.39 -1.12
CA GLY A 151 -0.81 -23.05 -2.44
C GLY A 151 -1.82 -22.50 -3.46
N GLY A 152 -3.09 -22.40 -3.09
CA GLY A 152 -4.13 -21.72 -3.85
C GLY A 152 -4.22 -20.23 -3.53
N SER A 153 -4.94 -19.50 -4.37
CA SER A 153 -5.44 -18.16 -4.08
C SER A 153 -6.95 -18.15 -4.33
N THR A 154 -7.72 -17.51 -3.45
CA THR A 154 -9.18 -17.42 -3.53
C THR A 154 -9.67 -16.08 -4.08
N GLY A 155 -8.80 -15.28 -4.69
CA GLY A 155 -9.20 -13.99 -5.25
C GLY A 155 -9.70 -14.11 -6.69
N ALA A 156 -10.36 -13.05 -7.18
CA ALA A 156 -10.50 -12.73 -8.60
C ALA A 156 -9.13 -12.42 -9.28
N GLY A 157 -8.05 -13.02 -8.77
CA GLY A 157 -6.68 -12.78 -9.15
C GLY A 157 -6.21 -13.71 -10.26
N LYS A 158 -4.99 -13.44 -10.69
CA LYS A 158 -4.20 -14.20 -11.65
C LYS A 158 -3.88 -15.59 -11.09
N THR A 159 -4.78 -16.57 -11.28
CA THR A 159 -4.59 -17.98 -10.92
C THR A 159 -4.61 -18.87 -12.15
N VAL A 160 -3.96 -20.03 -12.05
CA VAL A 160 -3.93 -21.04 -13.11
C VAL A 160 -4.28 -22.45 -12.62
N GLU A 161 -4.72 -23.28 -13.54
CA GLU A 161 -4.81 -24.74 -13.44
C GLU A 161 -3.45 -25.31 -13.92
N PRO A 162 -2.57 -25.77 -13.02
CA PRO A 162 -1.17 -26.03 -13.35
C PRO A 162 -0.96 -27.26 -14.26
N ASP A 163 -1.96 -28.13 -14.39
CA ASP A 163 -1.96 -29.30 -15.28
C ASP A 163 -2.40 -28.98 -16.73
N ASN A 164 -2.66 -27.69 -17.01
CA ASN A 164 -3.27 -27.23 -18.25
C ASN A 164 -2.73 -25.88 -18.77
N ILE A 165 -1.43 -25.61 -18.60
CA ILE A 165 -0.81 -24.38 -19.13
C ILE A 165 -0.59 -24.54 -20.63
N ILE A 166 -1.11 -23.63 -21.45
CA ILE A 166 -1.06 -23.74 -22.92
C ILE A 166 0.03 -22.87 -23.56
N CYS A 167 0.46 -21.78 -22.92
CA CYS A 167 1.51 -20.91 -23.46
C CYS A 167 2.16 -19.99 -22.43
N PHE A 168 3.30 -19.42 -22.83
CA PHE A 168 4.04 -18.37 -22.15
C PHE A 168 4.17 -17.15 -23.08
N LEU A 169 3.84 -15.95 -22.61
CA LEU A 169 3.89 -14.72 -23.40
C LEU A 169 4.96 -13.76 -22.87
N LEU A 170 5.56 -13.03 -23.80
CA LEU A 170 6.45 -11.89 -23.54
C LEU A 170 5.91 -10.67 -24.28
N PHE A 171 5.65 -9.56 -23.61
CA PHE A 171 4.98 -8.41 -24.22
C PHE A 171 5.34 -7.08 -23.57
N GLY A 172 5.11 -5.97 -24.28
CA GLY A 172 5.26 -4.61 -23.78
C GLY A 172 3.89 -3.95 -23.57
N HIS A 173 3.84 -2.86 -22.80
CA HIS A 173 2.64 -2.02 -22.68
C HIS A 173 2.85 -0.68 -23.39
N ALA A 174 2.13 -0.48 -24.50
CA ALA A 174 2.15 0.73 -25.32
C ALA A 174 3.56 1.38 -25.46
N PRO A 175 4.58 0.63 -25.96
CA PRO A 175 5.93 1.16 -26.09
C PRO A 175 5.96 2.41 -26.98
N LYS A 176 6.73 3.41 -26.56
CA LYS A 176 7.04 4.60 -27.39
C LYS A 176 8.21 4.36 -28.34
N GLU A 177 9.06 3.39 -28.01
CA GLU A 177 10.24 2.97 -28.78
C GLU A 177 10.26 1.45 -28.85
N ALA A 178 10.95 0.90 -29.85
CA ALA A 178 11.10 -0.55 -29.96
C ALA A 178 11.84 -1.12 -28.74
N MET A 179 11.35 -2.25 -28.22
CA MET A 179 12.02 -2.97 -27.13
C MET A 179 12.77 -4.16 -27.71
N GLU A 180 14.06 -4.29 -27.40
CA GLU A 180 14.90 -5.40 -27.85
C GLU A 180 15.52 -6.13 -26.66
N PHE A 181 15.26 -7.43 -26.56
CA PHE A 181 15.79 -8.27 -25.50
C PHE A 181 16.08 -9.69 -25.97
N GLU A 182 17.02 -10.34 -25.28
CA GLU A 182 17.31 -11.76 -25.42
C GLU A 182 16.57 -12.55 -24.34
N VAL A 183 15.94 -13.64 -24.73
CA VAL A 183 15.37 -14.67 -23.85
C VAL A 183 16.33 -15.84 -23.87
N GLU A 184 16.82 -16.21 -22.68
CA GLU A 184 17.84 -17.25 -22.54
C GLU A 184 17.24 -18.56 -22.02
N ARG A 185 16.20 -18.49 -21.19
CA ARG A 185 15.58 -19.67 -20.57
C ARG A 185 14.20 -19.35 -20.01
N VAL A 186 13.26 -20.27 -20.14
CA VAL A 186 11.98 -20.31 -19.43
C VAL A 186 11.83 -21.68 -18.78
N TRP A 187 11.66 -21.71 -17.45
CA TRP A 187 11.61 -22.97 -16.70
C TRP A 187 10.68 -22.86 -15.49
N VAL A 188 10.18 -24.00 -15.04
CA VAL A 188 9.52 -24.14 -13.74
C VAL A 188 10.45 -24.81 -12.76
N HIS A 189 10.36 -24.44 -11.48
CA HIS A 189 11.19 -24.96 -10.40
C HIS A 189 10.53 -24.83 -9.04
N GLY A 190 11.19 -25.41 -8.03
CA GLY A 190 10.70 -25.46 -6.65
C GLY A 190 9.69 -26.56 -6.43
N GLU A 191 9.80 -27.31 -5.35
CA GLU A 191 8.84 -28.37 -5.04
C GLU A 191 7.53 -27.75 -4.53
N PHE A 192 6.41 -28.13 -5.14
CA PHE A 192 5.12 -27.79 -4.57
C PHE A 192 4.82 -28.62 -3.31
N ALA A 193 5.06 -28.01 -2.15
CA ALA A 193 4.84 -28.63 -0.84
C ALA A 193 3.38 -29.10 -0.59
N GLY A 194 2.41 -28.61 -1.38
CA GLY A 194 1.00 -29.01 -1.30
C GLY A 194 0.73 -30.48 -1.65
N LYS A 195 1.70 -31.23 -2.20
CA LYS A 195 1.61 -32.70 -2.34
C LYS A 195 1.39 -33.43 -1.01
N LYS A 196 1.75 -32.84 0.14
CA LYS A 196 1.63 -33.47 1.47
C LYS A 196 0.44 -33.00 2.31
N LEU A 197 -0.31 -31.99 1.86
CA LEU A 197 -1.41 -31.39 2.62
C LEU A 197 -2.68 -31.38 1.77
N THR A 198 -3.45 -32.46 1.90
CA THR A 198 -4.57 -32.84 1.03
C THR A 198 -5.95 -32.54 1.63
N GLN A 199 -6.04 -31.81 2.74
CA GLN A 199 -7.34 -31.59 3.38
C GLN A 199 -8.19 -30.61 2.56
N LYS A 200 -9.16 -31.16 1.83
CA LYS A 200 -10.26 -30.40 1.24
C LYS A 200 -11.17 -29.89 2.35
N PHE A 201 -11.43 -28.58 2.35
CA PHE A 201 -12.32 -27.95 3.33
C PHE A 201 -13.78 -28.12 2.90
N THR A 202 -14.57 -28.89 3.64
CA THR A 202 -16.03 -29.01 3.44
C THR A 202 -16.77 -28.22 4.51
N GLU A 203 -18.07 -27.97 4.32
CA GLU A 203 -18.86 -27.29 5.37
C GLU A 203 -18.81 -28.07 6.69
N GLU A 204 -18.73 -29.42 6.66
CA GLU A 204 -18.68 -30.24 7.88
C GLU A 204 -17.36 -30.16 8.65
N ASN A 205 -16.24 -29.83 7.98
CA ASN A 205 -14.91 -29.86 8.61
C ASN A 205 -14.22 -28.49 8.70
N PHE A 206 -14.80 -27.46 8.09
CA PHE A 206 -14.20 -26.13 8.04
C PHE A 206 -14.62 -25.25 9.21
N PHE A 207 -15.89 -25.26 9.62
CA PHE A 207 -16.36 -24.38 10.68
C PHE A 207 -16.32 -25.04 12.07
N PRO A 208 -15.99 -24.28 13.14
CA PRO A 208 -15.41 -22.93 13.11
C PRO A 208 -13.99 -22.96 12.53
N PHE A 209 -13.59 -21.88 11.84
CA PHE A 209 -12.23 -21.78 11.25
C PHE A 209 -11.39 -20.67 11.88
N ILE A 210 -11.96 -19.87 12.77
CA ILE A 210 -11.28 -18.83 13.52
C ILE A 210 -11.29 -19.20 15.00
N ASP A 211 -10.13 -19.22 15.64
CA ASP A 211 -9.97 -19.57 17.05
C ASP A 211 -10.44 -18.44 17.98
N THR A 212 -10.40 -18.71 19.30
CA THR A 212 -10.80 -17.73 20.32
C THR A 212 -9.95 -16.45 20.33
N PHE A 213 -8.79 -16.45 19.67
CA PHE A 213 -7.86 -15.33 19.56
C PHE A 213 -7.98 -14.58 18.23
N GLY A 214 -8.82 -15.05 17.29
CA GLY A 214 -8.99 -14.45 15.97
C GLY A 214 -8.05 -15.01 14.90
N GLN A 215 -7.34 -16.11 15.16
CA GLN A 215 -6.39 -16.73 14.21
C GLN A 215 -7.03 -17.90 13.46
N PHE A 216 -6.48 -18.23 12.28
CA PHE A 216 -6.94 -19.37 11.48
C PHE A 216 -6.64 -20.73 12.16
N ILE A 217 -7.64 -21.60 12.29
CA ILE A 217 -7.54 -22.89 12.98
C ILE A 217 -6.74 -23.92 12.17
N HIS A 218 -7.03 -24.04 10.87
CA HIS A 218 -6.62 -25.18 10.04
C HIS A 218 -5.16 -25.16 9.55
N ARG A 219 -4.32 -24.30 10.12
CA ARG A 219 -2.90 -24.22 9.78
C ARG A 219 -2.08 -23.84 10.99
N ASP A 220 -0.86 -24.33 11.05
CA ASP A 220 0.14 -23.89 12.02
C ASP A 220 1.25 -23.09 11.33
N TRP A 221 1.92 -22.20 12.07
CA TRP A 221 3.00 -21.36 11.55
C TRP A 221 3.93 -20.88 12.68
N PRO A 222 5.19 -20.52 12.36
CA PRO A 222 6.09 -19.90 13.33
C PRO A 222 5.46 -18.66 13.96
N GLY A 223 5.36 -18.65 15.29
CA GLY A 223 4.76 -17.55 16.04
C GLY A 223 3.26 -17.63 16.28
N LYS A 224 2.55 -18.69 15.84
CA LYS A 224 1.14 -18.89 16.17
C LYS A 224 0.93 -19.03 17.68
N LEU A 225 -0.09 -18.36 18.23
CA LEU A 225 -0.48 -18.54 19.64
C LEU A 225 -1.32 -19.80 19.77
N HIS A 226 -0.92 -20.74 20.64
CA HIS A 226 -1.63 -22.00 20.86
C HIS A 226 -2.52 -21.97 22.10
N GLY A 227 -2.23 -21.08 23.05
CA GLY A 227 -3.09 -20.87 24.20
C GLY A 227 -2.63 -19.78 25.15
N ALA A 228 -3.45 -19.52 26.17
CA ALA A 228 -3.20 -18.44 27.14
C ALA A 228 -1.87 -18.58 27.92
N LYS A 229 -1.33 -19.80 28.03
CA LYS A 229 -0.04 -20.07 28.69
C LYS A 229 1.17 -19.51 27.92
N ASP A 230 0.98 -19.16 26.65
CA ASP A 230 2.05 -18.60 25.81
C ASP A 230 2.26 -17.09 26.06
N PHE A 231 1.26 -16.38 26.62
CA PHE A 231 1.35 -14.93 26.82
C PHE A 231 2.51 -14.52 27.74
N PRO A 232 2.74 -15.13 28.92
CA PRO A 232 3.88 -14.78 29.77
C PRO A 232 5.23 -14.98 29.06
N VAL A 233 5.36 -16.02 28.25
CA VAL A 233 6.58 -16.30 27.47
C VAL A 233 6.81 -15.19 26.46
N ARG A 234 5.79 -14.81 25.68
CA ARG A 234 5.89 -13.72 24.70
C ARG A 234 6.23 -12.37 25.33
N ILE A 235 5.67 -12.07 26.50
CA ILE A 235 6.00 -10.85 27.26
C ILE A 235 7.48 -10.85 27.63
N GLN A 236 8.01 -11.98 28.10
CA GLN A 236 9.40 -12.10 28.49
C GLN A 236 10.35 -12.03 27.29
N GLU A 237 10.03 -12.71 26.18
CA GLU A 237 10.80 -12.66 24.93
C GLU A 237 10.88 -11.24 24.38
N GLU A 238 9.75 -10.55 24.31
CA GLU A 238 9.69 -9.16 23.86
C GLU A 238 10.44 -8.22 24.83
N ALA A 239 10.35 -8.43 26.14
CA ALA A 239 11.08 -7.63 27.12
C ALA A 239 12.60 -7.78 26.96
N VAL A 240 13.09 -9.00 26.68
CA VAL A 240 14.51 -9.27 26.40
C VAL A 240 14.95 -8.59 25.10
N ASP A 241 14.16 -8.70 24.04
CA ASP A 241 14.46 -8.06 22.75
C ASP A 241 14.51 -6.53 22.88
N LEU A 242 13.51 -5.92 23.52
CA LEU A 242 13.46 -4.47 23.74
C LEU A 242 14.58 -3.96 24.68
N ALA A 243 15.09 -4.80 25.59
CA ALA A 243 16.24 -4.46 26.43
C ALA A 243 17.56 -4.53 25.65
N LYS A 244 17.68 -5.49 24.72
CA LYS A 244 18.84 -5.64 23.83
C LYS A 244 18.93 -4.50 22.81
N TYR A 245 17.79 -3.98 22.36
CA TYR A 245 17.69 -2.93 21.36
C TYR A 245 16.86 -1.74 21.88
N PRO A 246 17.38 -0.90 22.79
CA PRO A 246 16.62 0.19 23.40
C PRO A 246 16.24 1.32 22.42
N GLY A 247 16.89 1.38 21.26
CA GLY A 247 16.69 2.37 20.20
C GLY A 247 17.98 3.14 19.86
N PRO A 248 17.93 4.07 18.88
CA PRO A 248 19.10 4.84 18.46
C PRO A 248 19.62 5.80 19.53
N GLU A 249 20.95 5.79 19.76
CA GLU A 249 21.62 6.69 20.70
C GLU A 249 21.80 8.13 20.14
N GLY A 250 21.92 8.26 18.82
CA GLY A 250 22.14 9.55 18.13
C GLY A 250 20.89 10.42 17.98
N TRP A 251 19.78 10.05 18.62
CA TRP A 251 18.50 10.75 18.54
C TRP A 251 18.24 11.58 19.80
N ASN A 252 17.78 12.83 19.62
CA ASN A 252 17.28 13.61 20.75
C ASN A 252 15.87 13.14 21.17
N LYS A 253 15.24 13.85 22.12
CA LYS A 253 13.90 13.51 22.63
C LYS A 253 12.80 13.52 21.54
N TRP A 254 13.01 14.26 20.46
CA TRP A 254 12.10 14.32 19.31
C TRP A 254 12.41 13.23 18.28
N GLY A 255 13.56 12.57 18.35
CA GLY A 255 14.02 11.64 17.33
C GLY A 255 14.86 12.29 16.23
N GLY A 256 15.27 13.55 16.38
CA GLY A 256 16.15 14.28 15.46
C GLY A 256 17.64 13.98 15.68
N TRP A 257 18.45 14.23 14.65
CA TRP A 257 19.86 13.83 14.59
C TRP A 257 20.78 14.72 15.42
N VAL A 258 21.25 14.22 16.57
CA VAL A 258 22.07 14.99 17.52
C VAL A 258 23.41 15.41 16.90
N ALA A 259 24.08 14.49 16.23
CA ALA A 259 25.39 14.71 15.59
C ALA A 259 25.30 15.50 14.27
N GLY A 260 24.08 15.75 13.78
CA GLY A 260 23.83 16.49 12.56
C GLY A 260 23.99 18.01 12.71
N PRO A 261 23.91 18.73 11.57
CA PRO A 261 23.79 20.19 11.58
C PRO A 261 22.63 20.67 12.45
N SER A 262 22.81 21.86 13.03
CA SER A 262 21.78 22.51 13.86
C SER A 262 21.35 23.80 13.19
N PHE A 263 20.06 24.10 13.27
CA PHE A 263 19.41 25.27 12.72
C PHE A 263 18.64 25.99 13.83
N GLU A 264 17.96 27.08 13.49
CA GLU A 264 17.09 27.78 14.44
C GLU A 264 16.05 26.84 15.06
N ALA A 265 16.04 26.80 16.40
CA ALA A 265 15.11 26.06 17.22
C ALA A 265 13.86 26.92 17.47
N THR A 266 12.80 26.66 16.71
CA THR A 266 11.55 27.43 16.76
C THR A 266 10.57 26.90 17.82
N GLY A 267 10.90 25.78 18.47
CA GLY A 267 9.99 25.06 19.36
C GLY A 267 8.94 24.21 18.63
N PHE A 268 8.96 24.16 17.29
CA PHE A 268 8.01 23.39 16.48
C PHE A 268 8.69 22.75 15.27
N PHE A 269 8.08 21.70 14.73
CA PHE A 269 8.54 21.09 13.49
C PHE A 269 8.37 22.05 12.31
N ARG A 270 9.37 22.07 11.42
CA ARG A 270 9.31 22.85 10.17
C ARG A 270 10.03 22.14 9.04
N THR A 271 9.81 22.60 7.81
CA THR A 271 10.53 22.09 6.63
C THR A 271 11.79 22.92 6.37
N LEU A 272 12.80 22.28 5.78
CA LEU A 272 14.05 22.93 5.38
C LEU A 272 14.64 22.18 4.18
N LYS A 273 15.13 22.92 3.18
CA LYS A 273 16.00 22.35 2.15
C LYS A 273 17.46 22.59 2.52
N HIS A 274 18.21 21.51 2.72
CA HIS A 274 19.62 21.55 3.10
C HIS A 274 20.43 20.63 2.16
N GLU A 275 21.48 21.18 1.56
CA GLU A 275 22.36 20.49 0.59
C GLU A 275 21.57 19.76 -0.52
N GLY A 276 20.57 20.45 -1.07
CA GLY A 276 19.75 19.94 -2.18
C GLY A 276 18.68 18.92 -1.78
N LYS A 277 18.58 18.53 -0.50
CA LYS A 277 17.58 17.60 0.02
C LYS A 277 16.59 18.30 0.94
N TRP A 278 15.32 17.96 0.83
CA TRP A 278 14.31 18.39 1.80
C TRP A 278 14.44 17.59 3.10
N TRP A 279 14.23 18.26 4.22
CA TRP A 279 14.24 17.71 5.56
C TRP A 279 13.08 18.30 6.36
N LEU A 280 12.71 17.62 7.43
CA LEU A 280 12.11 18.30 8.57
C LEU A 280 13.21 18.78 9.50
N VAL A 281 12.88 19.77 10.33
CA VAL A 281 13.68 20.21 11.46
C VAL A 281 12.80 20.07 12.68
N ASP A 282 13.33 19.46 13.73
CA ASP A 282 12.61 19.27 14.99
C ASP A 282 12.58 20.56 15.84
N PRO A 283 11.80 20.59 16.93
CA PRO A 283 11.68 21.75 17.79
C PRO A 283 13.01 22.29 18.36
N ASP A 284 14.02 21.45 18.51
CA ASP A 284 15.35 21.82 19.04
C ASP A 284 16.32 22.21 17.90
N GLY A 285 15.85 22.32 16.66
CA GLY A 285 16.63 22.77 15.51
C GLY A 285 17.48 21.68 14.85
N LYS A 286 17.27 20.40 15.16
CA LYS A 286 18.01 19.28 14.55
C LYS A 286 17.30 18.75 13.31
N LEU A 287 18.08 18.24 12.36
CA LEU A 287 17.52 17.54 11.19
C LEU A 287 16.67 16.36 11.65
N PHE A 288 15.49 16.24 11.05
CA PHE A 288 14.51 15.20 11.32
C PHE A 288 14.05 14.58 10.00
N PHE A 289 13.92 13.26 9.99
CA PHE A 289 13.29 12.51 8.91
C PHE A 289 12.16 11.68 9.54
N SER A 290 10.94 11.85 9.06
CA SER A 290 9.77 11.22 9.68
C SER A 290 9.65 9.77 9.24
N HIS A 291 10.23 8.87 10.03
CA HIS A 291 10.11 7.43 9.83
C HIS A 291 9.07 6.89 10.81
N GLY A 292 7.90 6.52 10.31
CA GLY A 292 6.74 6.24 11.14
C GLY A 292 5.85 5.11 10.65
N ILE A 293 4.75 4.93 11.38
CA ILE A 293 3.76 3.88 11.15
C ILE A 293 2.37 4.38 11.53
N ASP A 294 1.40 4.11 10.67
CA ASP A 294 0.01 4.50 10.81
C ASP A 294 -0.76 3.55 11.75
N CYS A 295 -1.90 4.03 12.24
CA CYS A 295 -2.84 3.28 13.07
C CYS A 295 -2.21 2.68 14.34
N VAL A 296 -1.31 3.40 15.00
CA VAL A 296 -0.73 2.96 16.28
C VAL A 296 -1.84 3.00 17.32
N GLY A 297 -2.42 1.85 17.63
CA GLY A 297 -3.64 1.77 18.42
C GLY A 297 -4.29 0.40 18.30
N LEU A 298 -5.54 0.30 18.75
CA LEU A 298 -6.25 -0.96 19.00
C LEU A 298 -7.10 -1.40 17.81
N GLU A 299 -6.51 -1.46 16.63
CA GLU A 299 -7.22 -1.88 15.42
C GLU A 299 -7.36 -3.41 15.36
N GLY A 300 -8.52 -3.91 14.93
CA GLY A 300 -8.79 -5.36 14.92
C GLY A 300 -10.27 -5.76 14.90
N THR A 301 -11.18 -4.86 14.51
CA THR A 301 -12.63 -5.11 14.52
C THR A 301 -13.11 -5.83 13.25
N THR A 302 -13.74 -6.99 13.41
CA THR A 302 -14.40 -7.74 12.32
C THR A 302 -15.93 -7.74 12.47
N PRO A 303 -16.70 -7.70 11.37
CA PRO A 303 -18.14 -7.99 11.39
C PRO A 303 -18.47 -9.36 11.99
N LEU A 304 -19.59 -9.40 12.72
CA LEU A 304 -20.17 -10.61 13.32
C LEU A 304 -21.46 -11.08 12.65
N ASP A 305 -22.24 -10.14 12.11
CA ASP A 305 -23.52 -10.44 11.48
C ASP A 305 -23.33 -11.53 10.41
N ASP A 306 -24.18 -12.56 10.44
CA ASP A 306 -24.13 -13.74 9.54
C ASP A 306 -22.92 -14.69 9.77
N ARG A 307 -22.12 -14.50 10.83
CA ARG A 307 -20.85 -15.22 11.08
C ARG A 307 -20.74 -15.93 12.42
N ASP A 308 -21.84 -16.14 13.15
CA ASP A 308 -21.80 -16.72 14.50
C ASP A 308 -21.08 -18.09 14.57
N HIS A 309 -21.18 -18.90 13.52
CA HIS A 309 -20.56 -20.23 13.40
C HIS A 309 -19.08 -20.19 13.00
N TRP A 310 -18.52 -19.01 12.68
CA TRP A 310 -17.14 -18.89 12.20
C TRP A 310 -16.11 -18.99 13.33
N PHE A 311 -16.52 -18.65 14.56
CA PHE A 311 -15.64 -18.41 15.69
C PHE A 311 -15.76 -19.52 16.75
N GLN A 312 -14.65 -20.21 17.01
CA GLN A 312 -14.51 -21.15 18.10
C GLN A 312 -14.41 -20.40 19.43
N ASP A 313 -15.15 -20.85 20.44
CA ASP A 313 -15.10 -20.32 21.81
C ASP A 313 -15.11 -18.78 21.85
N PHE A 314 -16.09 -18.19 21.14
CA PHE A 314 -16.16 -16.76 20.88
C PHE A 314 -16.10 -15.93 22.18
N PRO A 315 -15.05 -15.10 22.39
CA PRO A 315 -14.84 -14.37 23.64
C PRO A 315 -15.93 -13.36 23.97
N GLY A 316 -16.65 -12.84 22.98
CA GLY A 316 -17.73 -11.86 23.22
C GLY A 316 -18.91 -12.40 24.06
N LYS A 317 -18.96 -13.71 24.34
CA LYS A 317 -19.90 -14.32 25.28
C LYS A 317 -19.55 -14.08 26.75
N LEU A 318 -18.33 -13.62 27.05
CA LEU A 318 -17.85 -13.41 28.41
C LEU A 318 -18.03 -11.93 28.84
N PRO A 319 -18.37 -11.66 30.12
CA PRO A 319 -18.61 -10.29 30.60
C PRO A 319 -17.42 -9.34 30.49
N GLU A 320 -16.20 -9.84 30.62
CA GLU A 320 -14.97 -9.03 30.60
C GLU A 320 -14.60 -8.47 29.22
N PHE A 321 -15.21 -8.96 28.14
CA PHE A 321 -14.96 -8.54 26.77
C PHE A 321 -16.10 -7.72 26.15
N GLN A 322 -17.07 -7.25 26.95
CA GLN A 322 -18.19 -6.45 26.41
C GLN A 322 -17.73 -5.11 25.81
N ASP A 323 -16.59 -4.57 26.25
CA ASP A 323 -15.97 -3.36 25.71
C ASP A 323 -15.24 -3.59 24.37
N CYS A 324 -15.17 -4.83 23.89
CA CYS A 324 -14.59 -5.20 22.60
C CYS A 324 -15.60 -5.17 21.46
N PHE A 325 -16.89 -4.96 21.74
CA PHE A 325 -17.91 -4.76 20.71
C PHE A 325 -17.88 -3.33 20.17
N ALA A 326 -18.12 -3.21 18.87
CA ALA A 326 -18.29 -1.92 18.20
C ALA A 326 -19.38 -2.04 17.12
N LYS A 327 -19.64 -0.93 16.41
CA LYS A 327 -20.58 -0.88 15.29
C LYS A 327 -19.95 -0.11 14.14
N GLN A 328 -20.05 -0.64 12.92
CA GLN A 328 -19.69 0.11 11.73
C GLN A 328 -20.90 0.92 11.26
N TRP A 329 -20.77 2.25 11.22
CA TRP A 329 -21.86 3.12 10.79
C TRP A 329 -21.93 3.32 9.28
N HIS A 330 -20.79 3.19 8.62
CA HIS A 330 -20.64 3.38 7.18
C HIS A 330 -19.74 2.30 6.60
N VAL A 331 -20.24 1.57 5.61
CA VAL A 331 -19.49 0.55 4.86
C VAL A 331 -19.37 1.03 3.42
N VAL A 332 -18.14 1.12 2.92
CA VAL A 332 -17.84 1.70 1.61
C VAL A 332 -18.08 0.66 0.51
N ASN A 333 -17.61 -0.57 0.73
CA ASN A 333 -17.58 -1.64 -0.26
C ASN A 333 -17.93 -3.00 0.36
N GLY A 334 -18.25 -3.99 -0.49
CA GLY A 334 -18.39 -5.38 -0.08
C GLY A 334 -19.80 -5.84 0.31
N TYR A 335 -19.88 -7.03 0.90
CA TYR A 335 -21.12 -7.69 1.36
C TYR A 335 -21.94 -6.84 2.33
N TYR A 336 -21.29 -6.07 3.20
CA TYR A 336 -21.96 -5.21 4.17
C TYR A 336 -22.24 -3.79 3.65
N LYS A 337 -22.02 -3.49 2.36
CA LYS A 337 -22.31 -2.16 1.79
C LYS A 337 -23.78 -1.78 2.01
N GLY A 338 -24.00 -0.59 2.57
CA GLY A 338 -25.33 -0.10 2.94
C GLY A 338 -25.91 -0.69 4.22
N LYS A 339 -25.17 -1.57 4.92
CA LYS A 339 -25.52 -2.12 6.24
C LYS A 339 -24.70 -1.44 7.34
N GLN A 340 -25.03 -1.76 8.60
CA GLN A 340 -24.33 -1.26 9.78
C GLN A 340 -23.96 -2.42 10.74
N PRO A 341 -23.01 -3.29 10.34
CA PRO A 341 -22.76 -4.54 11.04
C PRO A 341 -22.26 -4.33 12.48
N LYS A 342 -22.64 -5.27 13.37
CA LYS A 342 -22.01 -5.39 14.69
C LYS A 342 -20.60 -5.92 14.51
N LEU A 343 -19.65 -5.34 15.24
CA LEU A 343 -18.24 -5.70 15.17
C LEU A 343 -17.73 -6.27 16.50
N PHE A 344 -16.67 -7.08 16.44
CA PHE A 344 -15.89 -7.49 17.61
C PHE A 344 -14.39 -7.27 17.37
N ASN A 345 -13.69 -6.78 18.39
CA ASN A 345 -12.25 -6.48 18.35
C ASN A 345 -11.43 -7.59 19.05
N PHE A 346 -10.89 -8.52 18.26
CA PHE A 346 -10.03 -9.59 18.79
C PHE A 346 -8.70 -9.05 19.35
N ALA A 347 -8.09 -8.04 18.71
CA ALA A 347 -6.85 -7.43 19.19
C ALA A 347 -7.01 -6.86 20.62
N ARG A 348 -8.10 -6.13 20.87
CA ARG A 348 -8.41 -5.61 22.22
C ARG A 348 -8.62 -6.73 23.23
N ALA A 349 -9.35 -7.79 22.87
CA ALA A 349 -9.54 -8.95 23.74
C ALA A 349 -8.21 -9.63 24.07
N ASN A 350 -7.31 -9.76 23.09
CA ASN A 350 -6.00 -10.36 23.26
C ASN A 350 -5.05 -9.51 24.11
N LEU A 351 -5.07 -8.19 23.95
CA LEU A 351 -4.31 -7.29 24.83
C LEU A 351 -4.77 -7.40 26.29
N ARG A 352 -6.08 -7.49 26.53
CA ARG A 352 -6.63 -7.71 27.87
C ARG A 352 -6.22 -9.07 28.44
N ARG A 353 -6.18 -10.13 27.62
CA ARG A 353 -5.66 -11.44 28.04
C ARG A 353 -4.16 -11.41 28.35
N LYS A 354 -3.37 -10.71 27.53
CA LYS A 354 -1.90 -10.64 27.64
C LYS A 354 -1.47 -9.82 28.86
N TYR A 355 -2.11 -8.67 29.10
CA TYR A 355 -1.63 -7.70 30.09
C TYR A 355 -2.57 -7.49 31.29
N GLY A 356 -3.72 -8.16 31.33
CA GLY A 356 -4.69 -8.03 32.42
C GLY A 356 -5.40 -6.67 32.43
N GLU A 357 -5.80 -6.20 33.62
CA GLU A 357 -6.62 -4.98 33.77
C GLU A 357 -5.91 -3.70 33.30
N THR A 358 -4.58 -3.65 33.36
CA THR A 358 -3.75 -2.51 32.95
C THR A 358 -3.34 -2.55 31.48
N TRP A 359 -4.00 -3.36 30.66
CA TRP A 359 -3.62 -3.60 29.28
C TRP A 359 -3.50 -2.33 28.45
N GLN A 360 -4.38 -1.34 28.65
CA GLN A 360 -4.39 -0.11 27.85
C GLN A 360 -3.16 0.74 28.11
N GLU A 361 -2.80 0.95 29.37
CA GLU A 361 -1.59 1.68 29.77
C GLU A 361 -0.32 0.94 29.38
N THR A 362 -0.32 -0.39 29.54
CA THR A 362 0.81 -1.25 29.18
C THR A 362 1.07 -1.21 27.69
N ALA A 363 0.03 -1.41 26.87
CA ALA A 363 0.12 -1.36 25.40
C ALA A 363 0.54 0.03 24.91
N ALA A 364 0.02 1.11 25.49
CA ALA A 364 0.39 2.48 25.11
C ALA A 364 1.87 2.79 25.41
N ASN A 365 2.36 2.41 26.59
CA ASN A 365 3.79 2.54 26.92
C ASN A 365 4.68 1.66 26.04
N LEU A 366 4.25 0.43 25.77
CA LEU A 366 4.95 -0.47 24.86
C LEU A 366 4.98 0.06 23.44
N ALA A 367 3.92 0.70 22.94
CA ALA A 367 3.92 1.31 21.61
C ALA A 367 5.07 2.32 21.46
N HIS A 368 5.25 3.24 22.40
CA HIS A 368 6.39 4.18 22.38
C HIS A 368 7.75 3.47 22.48
N LYS A 369 7.87 2.47 23.35
CA LYS A 369 9.11 1.71 23.53
C LYS A 369 9.47 0.92 22.26
N ARG A 370 8.47 0.29 21.64
CA ARG A 370 8.55 -0.45 20.37
C ARG A 370 9.01 0.48 19.26
N LEU A 371 8.30 1.58 19.01
CA LEU A 371 8.66 2.51 17.93
C LEU A 371 10.12 2.95 18.04
N ARG A 372 10.54 3.40 19.22
CA ARG A 372 11.94 3.81 19.44
C ARG A 372 12.92 2.65 19.25
N SER A 373 12.62 1.48 19.83
CA SER A 373 13.42 0.26 19.69
C SER A 373 13.56 -0.19 18.24
N TRP A 374 12.49 -0.04 17.45
CA TRP A 374 12.41 -0.47 16.06
C TRP A 374 13.02 0.54 15.09
N GLY A 375 13.53 1.68 15.58
CA GLY A 375 14.13 2.70 14.73
C GLY A 375 13.09 3.58 14.01
N MET A 376 11.90 3.72 14.59
CA MET A 376 10.86 4.67 14.17
C MET A 376 10.75 5.83 15.16
N ASN A 377 10.59 7.04 14.64
CA ASN A 377 10.51 8.27 15.44
C ASN A 377 9.17 9.00 15.29
N THR A 378 8.21 8.47 14.53
CA THR A 378 6.93 9.14 14.28
C THR A 378 5.76 8.19 14.46
N ILE A 379 4.75 8.63 15.22
CA ILE A 379 3.42 8.04 15.21
C ILE A 379 2.66 8.62 13.99
N GLY A 380 2.35 7.76 13.04
CA GLY A 380 1.69 8.11 11.78
C GLY A 380 0.21 8.39 11.95
N ASN A 381 -0.46 8.50 10.81
CA ASN A 381 -1.86 8.88 10.70
C ASN A 381 -2.81 7.89 11.40
N TRP A 382 -4.01 8.35 11.76
CA TRP A 382 -5.07 7.54 12.41
C TRP A 382 -4.68 6.78 13.68
N SER A 383 -3.66 7.25 14.39
CA SER A 383 -3.20 6.63 15.63
C SER A 383 -4.05 7.05 16.84
N ASP A 384 -4.08 6.19 17.86
CA ASP A 384 -4.91 6.35 19.05
C ASP A 384 -4.46 7.55 19.90
N ARG A 385 -5.44 8.40 20.25
CA ARG A 385 -5.23 9.62 21.04
C ARG A 385 -4.63 9.38 22.40
N PHE A 386 -4.98 8.27 23.04
CA PHE A 386 -4.41 7.89 24.33
C PHE A 386 -2.90 7.66 24.22
N ILE A 387 -2.42 7.14 23.08
CA ILE A 387 -1.00 6.84 22.87
C ILE A 387 -0.23 8.11 22.53
N TRP A 388 -0.53 8.78 21.41
CA TRP A 388 0.24 9.98 21.04
C TRP A 388 0.09 11.12 22.06
N GLY A 389 -1.03 11.17 22.79
CA GLY A 389 -1.26 12.11 23.88
C GLY A 389 -0.31 11.95 25.08
N MET A 390 0.43 10.84 25.17
CA MET A 390 1.49 10.66 26.18
C MET A 390 2.73 11.52 25.90
N LYS A 391 2.85 12.12 24.70
CA LYS A 391 3.91 13.07 24.33
C LYS A 391 5.32 12.51 24.52
N LYS A 392 5.54 11.29 24.03
CA LYS A 392 6.84 10.59 24.04
C LYS A 392 7.43 10.34 22.64
N THR A 393 6.62 10.48 21.60
CA THR A 393 7.00 10.30 20.20
C THR A 393 6.23 11.33 19.38
N PRO A 394 6.88 12.07 18.46
CA PRO A 394 6.20 13.00 17.57
C PRO A 394 5.10 12.33 16.76
N TYR A 395 4.06 13.08 16.39
CA TYR A 395 2.89 12.51 15.76
C TYR A 395 2.26 13.42 14.71
N PHE A 396 1.55 12.81 13.76
CA PHE A 396 0.61 13.49 12.86
C PHE A 396 -0.84 13.23 13.29
N VAL A 397 -1.74 14.16 12.97
CA VAL A 397 -3.19 14.00 13.19
C VAL A 397 -3.97 14.22 11.91
N THR A 398 -5.05 13.47 11.72
CA THR A 398 -5.99 13.70 10.63
C THR A 398 -7.13 14.61 11.06
N ILE A 399 -7.52 15.55 10.21
CA ILE A 399 -8.81 16.23 10.29
C ILE A 399 -9.62 16.01 9.00
N GLY A 400 -10.94 16.15 9.08
CA GLY A 400 -11.85 16.03 7.94
C GLY A 400 -12.55 17.35 7.63
N SER A 401 -12.97 17.54 6.38
CA SER A 401 -13.63 18.78 5.96
C SER A 401 -15.08 18.93 6.40
N ARG A 402 -15.82 17.83 6.64
CA ARG A 402 -17.25 17.80 7.04
C ARG A 402 -18.08 18.92 6.35
N ALA A 403 -18.21 18.80 5.03
CA ALA A 403 -18.88 19.80 4.19
C ALA A 403 -20.05 19.18 3.41
N LYS A 404 -20.87 20.03 2.78
CA LYS A 404 -21.81 19.54 1.77
C LYS A 404 -21.08 18.86 0.62
N ILE A 405 -21.70 17.80 0.11
CA ILE A 405 -21.14 16.98 -0.96
C ILE A 405 -21.49 17.59 -2.32
N LEU A 406 -20.53 17.57 -3.25
CA LEU A 406 -20.70 17.90 -4.65
C LEU A 406 -21.41 16.74 -5.35
N GLU A 407 -22.69 16.89 -5.66
CA GLU A 407 -23.56 15.76 -6.03
C GLU A 407 -23.19 15.13 -7.38
N GLY A 408 -22.69 15.92 -8.32
CA GLY A 408 -22.23 15.43 -9.62
C GLY A 408 -20.88 14.71 -9.58
N SER A 409 -20.19 14.69 -8.42
CA SER A 409 -18.91 13.99 -8.30
C SER A 409 -19.07 12.50 -8.03
N THR A 410 -18.02 11.74 -8.32
CA THR A 410 -17.93 10.30 -8.09
C THR A 410 -16.56 9.97 -7.49
N GLY A 411 -16.42 8.80 -6.88
CA GLY A 411 -15.15 8.39 -6.29
C GLY A 411 -15.21 7.04 -5.59
N TYR A 412 -14.03 6.44 -5.39
CA TYR A 412 -13.89 5.14 -4.73
C TYR A 412 -14.29 5.20 -3.24
N TRP A 413 -13.77 6.19 -2.52
CA TRP A 413 -14.07 6.42 -1.09
C TRP A 413 -15.33 7.25 -0.83
N GLY A 414 -15.94 7.76 -1.90
CA GLY A 414 -17.12 8.63 -1.82
C GLY A 414 -17.01 9.83 -2.76
N LYS A 415 -18.04 10.66 -2.69
CA LYS A 415 -18.13 11.92 -3.45
C LYS A 415 -17.26 13.01 -2.83
N PHE A 416 -16.89 14.00 -3.63
CA PHE A 416 -16.10 15.15 -3.22
C PHE A 416 -16.93 16.16 -2.43
N ALA A 417 -16.30 16.96 -1.56
CA ALA A 417 -16.92 18.14 -0.95
C ALA A 417 -17.13 19.27 -1.98
N ASP A 418 -18.21 20.02 -1.86
CA ASP A 418 -18.36 21.30 -2.57
C ASP A 418 -17.50 22.36 -1.87
N VAL A 419 -16.34 22.67 -2.45
CA VAL A 419 -15.34 23.59 -1.86
C VAL A 419 -15.76 25.07 -1.94
N PHE A 420 -16.78 25.38 -2.73
CA PHE A 420 -17.35 26.72 -2.83
C PHE A 420 -18.48 26.94 -1.83
N ASP A 421 -19.09 25.88 -1.31
CA ASP A 421 -20.09 25.99 -0.25
C ASP A 421 -19.43 26.49 1.05
N PRO A 422 -20.03 27.48 1.76
CA PRO A 422 -19.48 28.00 3.02
C PRO A 422 -19.24 26.94 4.09
N SER A 423 -20.00 25.83 4.07
CA SER A 423 -19.82 24.72 5.01
C SER A 423 -18.44 24.05 4.90
N PHE A 424 -17.74 24.18 3.77
CA PHE A 424 -16.39 23.64 3.63
C PHE A 424 -15.39 24.34 4.55
N ALA A 425 -15.33 25.67 4.51
CA ALA A 425 -14.48 26.46 5.40
C ALA A 425 -14.91 26.29 6.86
N GLU A 426 -16.22 26.31 7.12
CA GLU A 426 -16.76 26.13 8.47
C GLU A 426 -16.42 24.76 9.07
N GLY A 427 -16.51 23.68 8.27
CA GLY A 427 -16.22 22.32 8.72
C GLY A 427 -14.75 22.09 9.03
N ILE A 428 -13.83 22.69 8.25
CA ILE A 428 -12.39 22.71 8.57
C ILE A 428 -12.14 23.50 9.85
N ARG A 429 -12.70 24.71 9.95
CA ARG A 429 -12.56 25.55 11.15
C ARG A 429 -13.03 24.84 12.40
N LYS A 430 -14.22 24.24 12.38
CA LYS A 430 -14.76 23.45 13.51
C LYS A 430 -13.85 22.28 13.88
N SER A 431 -13.29 21.58 12.88
CA SER A 431 -12.37 20.47 13.12
C SER A 431 -11.09 20.95 13.80
N MET A 432 -10.55 22.10 13.38
CA MET A 432 -9.37 22.73 13.97
C MET A 432 -9.63 23.32 15.36
N GLU A 433 -10.77 23.98 15.58
CA GLU A 433 -11.17 24.48 16.90
C GLU A 433 -11.29 23.33 17.90
N GLY A 434 -11.77 22.16 17.47
CA GLY A 434 -11.78 20.94 18.28
C GLY A 434 -10.40 20.39 18.66
N GLN A 435 -9.32 20.90 18.04
CA GLN A 435 -7.94 20.55 18.37
C GLN A 435 -7.30 21.47 19.43
N ARG A 436 -7.94 22.59 19.79
CA ARG A 436 -7.41 23.50 20.83
C ARG A 436 -7.32 22.78 22.18
N GLY A 437 -6.19 22.94 22.86
CA GLY A 437 -5.90 22.23 24.10
C GLY A 437 -5.62 20.73 23.93
N VAL A 438 -5.56 20.24 22.69
CA VAL A 438 -5.22 18.85 22.37
C VAL A 438 -3.91 18.78 21.58
N THR A 439 -3.90 19.35 20.36
CA THR A 439 -2.76 19.25 19.42
C THR A 439 -2.27 20.60 18.93
N VAL A 440 -3.10 21.65 19.02
CA VAL A 440 -2.70 23.04 18.72
C VAL A 440 -1.63 23.48 19.73
N ASP A 441 -0.54 24.06 19.22
CA ASP A 441 0.63 24.46 20.01
C ASP A 441 1.31 23.33 20.79
N ASP A 442 0.98 22.06 20.52
CA ASP A 442 1.73 20.93 21.06
C ASP A 442 3.01 20.73 20.23
N PRO A 443 4.22 20.88 20.79
CA PRO A 443 5.47 20.73 20.04
C PRO A 443 5.72 19.30 19.55
N TRP A 444 4.99 18.31 20.09
CA TRP A 444 5.02 16.92 19.63
C TRP A 444 4.17 16.69 18.37
N CYS A 445 3.19 17.55 18.09
CA CYS A 445 2.37 17.49 16.89
C CYS A 445 3.16 18.08 15.71
N ILE A 446 3.56 17.22 14.77
CA ILE A 446 4.26 17.65 13.55
C ILE A 446 3.32 18.47 12.66
N GLY A 447 2.08 18.00 12.50
CA GLY A 447 1.10 18.65 11.65
C GLY A 447 -0.15 17.84 11.37
N TYR A 448 -0.95 18.36 10.43
CA TYR A 448 -2.25 17.83 10.08
C TYR A 448 -2.31 17.30 8.64
N PHE A 449 -2.70 16.03 8.50
CA PHE A 449 -3.26 15.54 7.25
C PHE A 449 -4.74 15.92 7.17
N VAL A 450 -5.24 16.26 5.99
CA VAL A 450 -6.63 16.69 5.80
C VAL A 450 -7.31 15.81 4.75
N ASN A 451 -8.33 15.07 5.19
CA ASN A 451 -8.96 13.99 4.41
C ASN A 451 -7.93 12.91 4.00
N ASN A 452 -8.29 12.06 3.04
CA ASN A 452 -7.45 10.99 2.51
C ASN A 452 -7.94 10.55 1.13
N GLU A 453 -7.02 10.32 0.18
CA GLU A 453 -7.27 9.63 -1.10
C GLU A 453 -8.49 10.12 -1.89
N LEU A 454 -8.67 11.45 -1.95
CA LEU A 454 -9.81 12.05 -2.65
C LEU A 454 -9.79 11.76 -4.15
N SER A 455 -10.97 11.60 -4.74
CA SER A 455 -11.14 11.29 -6.17
C SER A 455 -11.07 12.55 -7.03
N TRP A 456 -9.85 12.96 -7.35
CA TRP A 456 -9.58 14.18 -8.14
C TRP A 456 -9.93 14.08 -9.62
N GLY A 457 -9.90 12.87 -10.19
CA GLY A 457 -10.12 12.63 -11.62
C GLY A 457 -9.05 13.26 -12.51
N ASP A 458 -9.41 13.48 -13.78
CA ASP A 458 -8.59 14.23 -14.74
C ASP A 458 -8.69 15.76 -14.50
N ASP A 459 -8.09 16.55 -15.40
CA ASP A 459 -8.03 18.01 -15.33
C ASP A 459 -9.37 18.73 -15.63
N LYS A 460 -10.47 17.98 -15.83
CA LYS A 460 -11.82 18.50 -16.13
C LYS A 460 -12.89 17.92 -15.20
N SER A 461 -12.61 16.82 -14.52
CA SER A 461 -13.58 15.99 -13.80
C SER A 461 -14.41 16.75 -12.76
N LEU A 462 -13.79 17.55 -11.89
CA LEU A 462 -14.52 18.31 -10.86
C LEU A 462 -15.30 19.51 -11.42
N ALA A 463 -14.88 20.05 -12.58
CA ALA A 463 -15.62 21.09 -13.28
C ALA A 463 -16.89 20.50 -13.93
N LEU A 464 -16.77 19.34 -14.59
CA LEU A 464 -17.92 18.59 -15.10
C LEU A 464 -18.89 18.20 -13.98
N ALA A 465 -18.36 17.66 -12.88
CA ALA A 465 -19.17 17.34 -11.70
C ALA A 465 -19.93 18.56 -11.18
N SER A 466 -19.32 19.75 -11.20
CA SER A 466 -19.97 21.00 -10.80
C SER A 466 -21.12 21.38 -11.74
N LEU A 467 -20.97 21.23 -13.07
CA LEU A 467 -22.06 21.48 -14.02
C LEU A 467 -23.20 20.44 -13.91
N GLN A 468 -22.87 19.18 -13.61
CA GLN A 468 -23.85 18.10 -13.45
C GLN A 468 -24.56 18.13 -12.09
N SER A 469 -24.13 19.00 -11.19
CA SER A 469 -24.73 19.17 -9.87
C SER A 469 -26.05 19.96 -9.93
N PRO A 470 -26.91 19.84 -8.90
CA PRO A 470 -28.11 20.66 -8.77
C PRO A 470 -27.84 22.18 -8.85
N PRO A 471 -28.79 22.99 -9.35
CA PRO A 471 -28.63 24.44 -9.57
C PRO A 471 -28.32 25.23 -8.29
N GLU A 472 -28.70 24.70 -7.12
CA GLU A 472 -28.47 25.33 -5.81
C GLU A 472 -27.07 25.08 -5.23
N GLN A 473 -26.26 24.20 -5.84
CA GLN A 473 -24.91 23.92 -5.34
C GLN A 473 -23.94 25.06 -5.64
N ALA A 474 -23.13 25.42 -4.64
CA ALA A 474 -22.28 26.59 -4.68
C ALA A 474 -21.20 26.50 -5.77
N ALA A 475 -20.62 25.32 -5.99
CA ALA A 475 -19.66 25.11 -7.08
C ALA A 475 -20.29 25.38 -8.45
N LYS A 476 -21.55 24.98 -8.65
CA LYS A 476 -22.25 25.23 -9.92
C LYS A 476 -22.58 26.70 -10.13
N ILE A 477 -23.11 27.35 -9.09
CA ILE A 477 -23.40 28.79 -9.11
C ILE A 477 -22.12 29.57 -9.43
N GLU A 478 -21.00 29.23 -8.79
CA GLU A 478 -19.71 29.87 -9.03
C GLU A 478 -19.20 29.62 -10.46
N PHE A 479 -19.32 28.40 -10.98
CA PHE A 479 -18.90 28.12 -12.34
C PHE A 479 -19.72 28.92 -13.37
N VAL A 480 -21.04 28.91 -13.25
CA VAL A 480 -21.92 29.71 -14.13
C VAL A 480 -21.63 31.21 -14.00
N ARG A 481 -21.29 31.70 -12.80
CA ARG A 481 -20.86 33.10 -12.59
C ARG A 481 -19.57 33.42 -13.35
N GLN A 482 -18.55 32.55 -13.29
CA GLN A 482 -17.30 32.74 -14.03
C GLN A 482 -17.52 32.74 -15.55
N LEU A 483 -18.36 31.82 -16.05
CA LEU A 483 -18.73 31.76 -17.46
C LEU A 483 -19.49 33.02 -17.90
N ARG A 484 -20.45 33.48 -17.08
CA ARG A 484 -21.20 34.71 -17.33
C ARG A 484 -20.29 35.94 -17.40
N ASN A 485 -19.28 36.02 -16.53
CA ASN A 485 -18.32 37.11 -16.57
C ASN A 485 -17.41 37.05 -17.82
N LYS A 486 -17.00 35.85 -18.24
CA LYS A 486 -16.14 35.66 -19.42
C LYS A 486 -16.87 35.98 -20.72
N TYR A 487 -18.06 35.42 -20.92
CA TYR A 487 -18.77 35.50 -22.19
C TYR A 487 -19.78 36.65 -22.26
N VAL A 488 -20.26 37.14 -21.12
CA VAL A 488 -21.30 38.18 -20.98
C VAL A 488 -22.68 37.74 -21.50
N GLU A 489 -22.74 37.31 -22.75
CA GLU A 489 -23.94 36.83 -23.45
C GLU A 489 -23.91 35.30 -23.62
N ILE A 490 -25.04 34.63 -23.32
CA ILE A 490 -25.14 33.16 -23.40
C ILE A 490 -24.87 32.63 -24.82
N GLY A 491 -25.23 33.40 -25.86
CA GLY A 491 -24.99 33.04 -27.25
C GLY A 491 -23.50 32.86 -27.59
N LYS A 492 -22.61 33.62 -26.94
CA LYS A 492 -21.16 33.50 -27.15
C LYS A 492 -20.61 32.20 -26.54
N LEU A 493 -21.11 31.80 -25.37
CA LEU A 493 -20.80 30.50 -24.79
C LEU A 493 -21.33 29.38 -25.68
N ASN A 494 -22.59 29.46 -26.11
CA ASN A 494 -23.21 28.46 -26.98
C ASN A 494 -22.42 28.25 -28.28
N ALA A 495 -21.92 29.32 -28.88
CA ALA A 495 -21.07 29.23 -30.08
C ALA A 495 -19.77 28.46 -29.83
N VAL A 496 -19.11 28.65 -28.68
CA VAL A 496 -17.88 27.94 -28.33
C VAL A 496 -18.16 26.49 -27.94
N TRP A 497 -19.12 26.27 -27.05
CA TRP A 497 -19.42 24.96 -26.48
C TRP A 497 -20.22 24.06 -27.44
N GLY A 498 -20.82 24.64 -28.47
CA GLY A 498 -21.76 23.94 -29.36
C GLY A 498 -23.02 23.51 -28.63
N THR A 499 -23.54 24.38 -27.76
CA THR A 499 -24.75 24.19 -26.95
C THR A 499 -25.84 25.17 -27.38
N GLU A 500 -27.07 25.00 -26.88
CA GLU A 500 -28.22 25.84 -27.24
C GLU A 500 -28.99 26.32 -25.99
N HIS A 501 -28.27 26.72 -24.94
CA HIS A 501 -28.91 27.23 -23.72
C HIS A 501 -29.63 28.55 -23.99
N ALA A 502 -30.92 28.63 -23.63
CA ALA A 502 -31.75 29.83 -23.87
C ALA A 502 -31.32 31.05 -23.02
N SER A 503 -30.74 30.81 -21.84
CA SER A 503 -30.29 31.85 -20.90
C SER A 503 -29.22 31.30 -19.94
N TRP A 504 -28.59 32.18 -19.17
CA TRP A 504 -27.70 31.78 -18.07
C TRP A 504 -28.43 30.94 -17.02
N ASP A 505 -29.71 31.24 -16.75
CA ASP A 505 -30.54 30.46 -15.82
C ASP A 505 -30.86 29.06 -16.38
N ALA A 506 -31.03 28.94 -17.71
CA ALA A 506 -31.19 27.64 -18.36
C ALA A 506 -29.92 26.78 -18.25
N LEU A 507 -28.73 27.38 -18.37
CA LEU A 507 -27.46 26.70 -18.12
C LEU A 507 -27.34 26.29 -16.64
N LEU A 508 -27.69 27.17 -15.70
CA LEU A 508 -27.66 26.87 -14.27
C LEU A 508 -28.59 25.69 -13.92
N ALA A 509 -29.80 25.67 -14.47
CA ALA A 509 -30.76 24.60 -14.26
C ALA A 509 -30.35 23.27 -14.93
N SER A 510 -29.68 23.31 -16.08
CA SER A 510 -29.28 22.11 -16.83
C SER A 510 -28.25 21.28 -16.08
N ARG A 511 -28.48 19.98 -15.95
CA ARG A 511 -27.52 19.02 -15.35
C ARG A 511 -26.77 18.20 -16.40
N GLU A 512 -26.92 18.56 -17.67
CA GLU A 512 -26.26 17.88 -18.78
C GLU A 512 -24.79 18.30 -18.86
N ALA A 513 -23.91 17.33 -19.10
CA ALA A 513 -22.50 17.63 -19.31
C ALA A 513 -22.32 18.24 -20.72
N PRO A 514 -21.56 19.34 -20.87
CA PRO A 514 -21.19 19.86 -22.18
C PRO A 514 -20.24 18.90 -22.88
N ASN A 515 -20.00 19.11 -24.18
CA ASN A 515 -18.91 18.43 -24.86
C ASN A 515 -17.56 18.83 -24.21
N PRO A 516 -16.82 17.88 -23.61
CA PRO A 516 -15.64 18.20 -22.80
C PRO A 516 -14.45 18.71 -23.61
N GLU A 517 -14.44 18.52 -24.92
CA GLU A 517 -13.39 19.02 -25.81
C GLU A 517 -13.67 20.45 -26.27
N LYS A 518 -14.93 20.77 -26.59
CA LYS A 518 -15.34 22.15 -26.91
C LYS A 518 -15.27 23.08 -25.69
N ALA A 519 -15.65 22.57 -24.52
CA ALA A 519 -15.62 23.33 -23.26
C ALA A 519 -14.27 23.24 -22.52
N ALA A 520 -13.24 22.63 -23.11
CA ALA A 520 -12.02 22.21 -22.39
C ALA A 520 -11.29 23.36 -21.67
N GLU A 521 -11.18 24.54 -22.30
CA GLU A 521 -10.51 25.70 -21.70
C GLU A 521 -11.21 26.14 -20.40
N ASP A 522 -12.54 26.28 -20.45
CA ASP A 522 -13.33 26.72 -19.31
C ASP A 522 -13.39 25.66 -18.20
N LEU A 523 -13.50 24.37 -18.58
CA LEU A 523 -13.48 23.25 -17.64
C LEU A 523 -12.15 23.20 -16.88
N ARG A 524 -11.01 23.33 -17.58
CA ARG A 524 -9.69 23.32 -16.96
C ARG A 524 -9.46 24.54 -16.07
N ALA A 525 -9.90 25.72 -16.50
CA ALA A 525 -9.79 26.95 -15.71
C ALA A 525 -10.58 26.82 -14.38
N PHE A 526 -11.82 26.33 -14.44
CA PHE A 526 -12.62 26.13 -13.24
C PHE A 526 -12.08 25.00 -12.37
N TYR A 527 -11.60 23.91 -12.97
CA TYR A 527 -10.96 22.81 -12.24
C TYR A 527 -9.75 23.29 -11.44
N ALA A 528 -8.88 24.11 -12.04
CA ALA A 528 -7.74 24.71 -11.36
C ALA A 528 -8.18 25.63 -10.21
N ALA A 529 -9.22 26.43 -10.40
CA ALA A 529 -9.78 27.28 -9.35
C ALA A 529 -10.41 26.47 -8.19
N PHE A 530 -11.05 25.34 -8.51
CA PHE A 530 -11.60 24.40 -7.52
C PHE A 530 -10.46 23.81 -6.68
N ALA A 531 -9.41 23.30 -7.32
CA ALA A 531 -8.25 22.72 -6.65
C ALA A 531 -7.50 23.78 -5.80
N ASP A 532 -7.27 24.98 -6.31
CA ASP A 532 -6.66 26.08 -5.55
C ASP A 532 -7.48 26.40 -4.29
N ARG A 533 -8.80 26.55 -4.44
CA ARG A 533 -9.69 26.86 -3.33
C ARG A 533 -9.67 25.77 -2.26
N TYR A 534 -9.67 24.50 -2.64
CA TYR A 534 -9.56 23.38 -1.70
C TYR A 534 -8.34 23.56 -0.78
N PHE A 535 -7.14 23.66 -1.35
CA PHE A 535 -5.91 23.71 -0.56
C PHE A 535 -5.73 25.04 0.18
N ARG A 536 -6.09 26.17 -0.47
CA ARG A 536 -5.96 27.50 0.11
C ARG A 536 -6.83 27.68 1.35
N VAL A 537 -8.12 27.32 1.27
CA VAL A 537 -9.05 27.44 2.41
C VAL A 537 -8.59 26.57 3.56
N ILE A 538 -8.15 25.33 3.30
CA ILE A 538 -7.62 24.47 4.36
C ILE A 538 -6.40 25.11 5.03
N LYS A 539 -5.44 25.64 4.25
CA LYS A 539 -4.27 26.34 4.79
C LYS A 539 -4.68 27.53 5.66
N GLU A 540 -5.57 28.39 5.15
CA GLU A 540 -6.06 29.58 5.84
C GLU A 540 -6.68 29.21 7.20
N GLU A 541 -7.59 28.22 7.22
CA GLU A 541 -8.27 27.80 8.45
C GLU A 541 -7.34 27.08 9.44
N ILE A 542 -6.40 26.26 8.96
CA ILE A 542 -5.37 25.65 9.83
C ILE A 542 -4.52 26.75 10.46
N LYS A 543 -3.96 27.67 9.66
CA LYS A 543 -3.02 28.68 10.16
C LYS A 543 -3.69 29.73 11.04
N ALA A 544 -4.99 29.95 10.89
CA ALA A 544 -5.76 30.79 11.81
C ALA A 544 -5.87 30.20 13.22
N VAL A 545 -5.85 28.86 13.35
CA VAL A 545 -6.05 28.16 14.63
C VAL A 545 -4.73 27.65 15.22
N ALA A 546 -3.88 27.07 14.37
CA ALA A 546 -2.64 26.36 14.69
C ALA A 546 -1.49 26.87 13.80
N PRO A 547 -1.04 28.12 14.01
CA PRO A 547 -0.06 28.77 13.13
C PRO A 547 1.29 28.03 13.09
N ASN A 548 1.62 27.31 14.16
CA ASN A 548 2.90 26.61 14.34
C ASN A 548 2.94 25.20 13.74
N GLN A 549 1.79 24.56 13.51
CA GLN A 549 1.71 23.19 13.00
C GLN A 549 1.73 23.15 11.46
N LEU A 550 2.31 22.10 10.88
CA LEU A 550 2.43 21.94 9.43
C LEU A 550 1.11 21.46 8.79
N TYR A 551 0.79 21.98 7.60
CA TYR A 551 -0.27 21.43 6.76
C TYR A 551 0.32 20.38 5.80
N ALA A 552 0.00 19.11 6.01
CA ALA A 552 0.59 17.97 5.32
C ALA A 552 -0.25 17.43 4.15
N GLY A 553 -1.15 18.23 3.58
CA GLY A 553 -1.93 17.86 2.38
C GLY A 553 -3.01 16.81 2.64
N CYS A 554 -3.35 16.04 1.60
CA CYS A 554 -4.52 15.14 1.58
C CYS A 554 -4.27 13.71 1.06
N ARG A 555 -3.01 13.24 1.12
CA ARG A 555 -2.61 11.83 0.91
C ARG A 555 -3.12 11.26 -0.42
N PHE A 556 -2.47 11.65 -1.51
CA PHE A 556 -2.88 11.23 -2.85
C PHE A 556 -2.61 9.73 -3.10
N ALA A 557 -3.66 8.95 -3.35
CA ALA A 557 -3.54 7.67 -4.08
C ALA A 557 -3.46 7.91 -5.60
N TRP A 558 -4.26 8.86 -6.09
CA TRP A 558 -4.29 9.29 -7.49
C TRP A 558 -4.34 10.81 -7.56
N VAL A 559 -3.56 11.39 -8.48
CA VAL A 559 -3.46 12.84 -8.64
C VAL A 559 -3.07 13.20 -10.06
N ASN A 560 -3.58 14.33 -10.55
CA ASN A 560 -3.16 14.93 -11.82
C ASN A 560 -2.20 16.11 -11.57
N PRO A 561 -1.45 16.57 -12.61
CA PRO A 561 -0.44 17.62 -12.43
C PRO A 561 -0.98 18.95 -11.87
N VAL A 562 -2.23 19.32 -12.20
CA VAL A 562 -2.86 20.56 -11.70
C VAL A 562 -3.04 20.50 -10.19
N VAL A 563 -3.59 19.40 -9.68
CA VAL A 563 -3.80 19.19 -8.24
C VAL A 563 -2.48 19.10 -7.50
N ALA A 564 -1.49 18.39 -8.06
CA ALA A 564 -0.15 18.30 -7.47
C ALA A 564 0.51 19.69 -7.34
N ALA A 565 0.37 20.55 -8.36
CA ALA A 565 0.86 21.92 -8.32
C ALA A 565 0.15 22.77 -7.27
N MET A 566 -1.18 22.67 -7.15
CA MET A 566 -1.93 23.41 -6.12
C MET A 566 -1.59 22.93 -4.71
N SER A 567 -1.38 21.62 -4.52
CA SER A 567 -0.92 21.09 -3.25
C SER A 567 0.47 21.62 -2.88
N ALA A 568 1.43 21.58 -3.81
CA ALA A 568 2.78 22.11 -3.59
C ALA A 568 2.81 23.61 -3.29
N ARG A 569 1.86 24.39 -3.83
CA ARG A 569 1.75 25.83 -3.57
C ARG A 569 1.30 26.16 -2.15
N HIS A 570 0.42 25.34 -1.59
CA HIS A 570 -0.32 25.67 -0.36
C HIS A 570 0.09 24.84 0.85
N CYS A 571 0.41 23.56 0.66
CA CYS A 571 0.80 22.67 1.76
C CYS A 571 2.23 22.98 2.22
N ASP A 572 2.48 22.82 3.52
CA ASP A 572 3.84 22.85 4.05
C ASP A 572 4.58 21.54 3.72
N ILE A 573 3.84 20.42 3.61
CA ILE A 573 4.31 19.11 3.12
C ILE A 573 3.26 18.54 2.17
N VAL A 574 3.67 18.06 0.99
CA VAL A 574 2.78 17.33 0.07
C VAL A 574 2.77 15.85 0.43
N SER A 575 1.61 15.19 0.42
CA SER A 575 1.50 13.78 0.82
C SER A 575 0.96 12.86 -0.25
N TYR A 576 1.58 11.68 -0.38
CA TYR A 576 1.21 10.64 -1.33
C TYR A 576 1.14 9.28 -0.63
N ASN A 577 0.15 8.46 -1.00
CA ASN A 577 0.09 7.05 -0.63
C ASN A 577 0.64 6.25 -1.82
N LEU A 578 1.79 5.59 -1.64
CA LEU A 578 2.56 4.99 -2.74
C LEU A 578 2.85 3.52 -2.45
N TYR A 579 1.85 2.68 -2.69
CA TYR A 579 1.98 1.21 -2.64
C TYR A 579 2.79 0.69 -3.84
N ARG A 580 4.12 0.71 -3.70
CA ARG A 580 5.12 0.35 -4.72
C ARG A 580 6.28 -0.42 -4.07
N ARG A 581 7.16 -1.02 -4.88
CA ARG A 581 8.38 -1.68 -4.40
C ARG A 581 9.49 -0.69 -4.02
N ASP A 582 9.57 0.42 -4.74
CA ASP A 582 10.50 1.50 -4.48
C ASP A 582 9.92 2.83 -5.02
N VAL A 583 10.58 3.93 -4.64
CA VAL A 583 10.26 5.29 -5.11
C VAL A 583 11.50 6.04 -5.58
N ALA A 584 12.57 5.33 -5.97
CA ALA A 584 13.84 5.95 -6.38
C ALA A 584 13.63 6.94 -7.54
N ASN A 585 12.75 6.58 -8.47
CA ASN A 585 12.41 7.37 -9.65
C ASN A 585 11.25 8.37 -9.44
N PHE A 586 10.73 8.51 -8.23
CA PHE A 586 9.66 9.47 -7.96
C PHE A 586 10.14 10.91 -8.19
N LYS A 587 9.34 11.67 -8.94
CA LYS A 587 9.52 13.11 -9.17
C LYS A 587 8.16 13.79 -9.10
N LEU A 588 8.15 15.01 -8.56
CA LEU A 588 7.03 15.92 -8.75
C LEU A 588 6.97 16.37 -10.22
N PRO A 589 5.80 16.86 -10.70
CA PRO A 589 5.72 17.51 -12.00
C PRO A 589 6.81 18.57 -12.22
N ASP A 590 7.25 18.71 -13.47
CA ASP A 590 8.34 19.62 -13.84
C ASP A 590 8.11 21.04 -13.31
N GLY A 591 9.16 21.63 -12.73
CA GLY A 591 9.13 22.96 -12.14
C GLY A 591 8.62 23.02 -10.69
N LEU A 592 8.12 21.91 -10.13
CA LEU A 592 7.73 21.86 -8.71
C LEU A 592 8.88 21.36 -7.83
N ASP A 593 9.09 22.08 -6.71
CA ASP A 593 10.05 21.73 -5.67
C ASP A 593 9.40 21.93 -4.30
N ALA A 594 8.97 20.83 -3.69
CA ALA A 594 8.29 20.83 -2.40
C ALA A 594 8.70 19.62 -1.57
N PRO A 595 8.71 19.72 -0.23
CA PRO A 595 8.91 18.57 0.64
C PRO A 595 7.71 17.61 0.52
N VAL A 596 8.00 16.32 0.33
CA VAL A 596 6.98 15.28 0.17
C VAL A 596 7.07 14.27 1.31
N ILE A 597 5.94 13.78 1.80
CA ILE A 597 5.88 12.63 2.72
C ILE A 597 5.08 11.50 2.10
N ILE A 598 5.58 10.27 2.26
CA ILE A 598 4.80 9.08 1.92
C ILE A 598 3.86 8.81 3.09
N GLY A 599 2.57 9.00 2.88
CA GLY A 599 1.54 8.79 3.87
C GLY A 599 1.29 7.30 4.15
N GLU A 600 1.40 6.45 3.13
CA GLU A 600 1.19 5.01 3.25
C GLU A 600 2.05 4.21 2.27
N PHE A 601 2.60 3.10 2.76
CA PHE A 601 3.11 1.97 1.98
C PHE A 601 3.05 0.71 2.83
N HIS A 602 2.98 -0.47 2.20
CA HIS A 602 3.14 -1.75 2.90
C HIS A 602 3.54 -2.88 1.96
N PHE A 603 3.89 -4.00 2.58
CA PHE A 603 4.10 -5.31 2.00
C PHE A 603 3.48 -6.36 2.92
N GLY A 604 2.92 -7.43 2.34
CA GLY A 604 2.40 -8.54 3.14
C GLY A 604 2.67 -9.90 2.53
N ALA A 605 2.72 -10.93 3.38
CA ALA A 605 2.94 -12.31 3.00
C ALA A 605 1.96 -13.24 3.73
N LEU A 606 1.71 -14.43 3.16
CA LEU A 606 0.68 -15.37 3.66
C LEU A 606 1.25 -16.57 4.42
N ASP A 607 2.53 -16.51 4.78
CA ASP A 607 3.24 -17.54 5.55
C ASP A 607 2.97 -17.47 7.07
N ARG A 608 2.03 -16.61 7.50
CA ARG A 608 1.62 -16.38 8.90
C ARG A 608 0.09 -16.37 9.11
N GLY A 609 -0.61 -17.35 8.57
CA GLY A 609 -2.02 -17.60 8.91
C GLY A 609 -3.07 -16.78 8.15
N MET A 610 -2.74 -15.57 7.68
CA MET A 610 -3.64 -14.66 6.97
C MET A 610 -4.00 -15.11 5.54
N PHE A 611 -5.00 -14.44 4.94
CA PHE A 611 -5.60 -14.80 3.65
C PHE A 611 -5.38 -13.77 2.53
N HIS A 612 -4.87 -12.59 2.85
CA HIS A 612 -4.62 -11.54 1.88
C HIS A 612 -3.33 -10.79 2.22
N THR A 613 -2.46 -10.58 1.24
CA THR A 613 -1.16 -9.91 1.42
C THR A 613 -1.27 -8.38 1.51
N GLY A 614 -2.45 -7.86 1.23
CA GLY A 614 -2.65 -6.44 1.00
C GLY A 614 -2.34 -6.04 -0.43
N LEU A 615 -1.87 -4.82 -0.61
CA LEU A 615 -1.76 -4.18 -1.94
C LEU A 615 -0.45 -4.51 -2.66
N VAL A 616 0.60 -4.89 -1.92
CA VAL A 616 1.88 -5.32 -2.50
C VAL A 616 2.31 -6.64 -1.87
N ALA A 617 2.15 -7.72 -2.61
CA ALA A 617 2.41 -9.08 -2.13
C ALA A 617 3.90 -9.39 -2.00
N THR A 618 4.30 -10.18 -1.02
CA THR A 618 5.66 -10.74 -0.85
C THR A 618 5.58 -12.24 -0.61
N GLU A 619 6.67 -12.95 -0.87
CA GLU A 619 6.68 -14.41 -0.78
C GLU A 619 6.61 -14.92 0.67
N SER A 620 7.27 -14.24 1.59
CA SER A 620 7.44 -14.62 3.00
C SER A 620 7.68 -13.40 3.89
N GLN A 621 7.69 -13.58 5.21
CA GLN A 621 8.08 -12.49 6.14
C GLN A 621 9.53 -11.99 5.90
N GLU A 622 10.44 -12.86 5.44
CA GLU A 622 11.80 -12.47 5.08
C GLU A 622 11.82 -11.59 3.81
N ASP A 623 11.07 -11.98 2.79
CA ASP A 623 10.92 -11.18 1.57
C ASP A 623 10.23 -9.83 1.86
N ARG A 624 9.25 -9.84 2.75
CA ARG A 624 8.59 -8.64 3.29
C ARG A 624 9.59 -7.69 3.94
N ALA A 625 10.50 -8.21 4.78
CA ALA A 625 11.54 -7.43 5.43
C ALA A 625 12.53 -6.81 4.42
N ASN A 626 12.97 -7.59 3.42
CA ASN A 626 13.85 -7.11 2.37
C ASN A 626 13.22 -5.98 1.54
N HIS A 627 11.95 -6.12 1.18
CA HIS A 627 11.22 -5.08 0.46
C HIS A 627 10.97 -3.83 1.30
N TYR A 628 10.66 -4.00 2.59
CA TYR A 628 10.57 -2.87 3.52
C TYR A 628 11.87 -2.05 3.53
N LYS A 629 13.02 -2.73 3.69
CA LYS A 629 14.33 -2.08 3.69
C LYS A 629 14.60 -1.33 2.39
N ALA A 630 14.45 -2.01 1.25
CA ALA A 630 14.68 -1.43 -0.07
C ALA A 630 13.78 -0.22 -0.33
N TYR A 631 12.52 -0.28 0.09
CA TYR A 631 11.60 0.84 -0.03
C TYR A 631 12.10 2.03 0.78
N VAL A 632 12.34 1.87 2.09
CA VAL A 632 12.77 2.96 2.99
C VAL A 632 14.10 3.57 2.53
N GLU A 633 15.07 2.75 2.10
CA GLU A 633 16.33 3.23 1.52
C GLU A 633 16.10 4.07 0.25
N SER A 634 15.16 3.68 -0.61
CA SER A 634 14.80 4.47 -1.79
C SER A 634 14.18 5.83 -1.43
N VAL A 635 13.38 5.89 -0.35
CA VAL A 635 12.84 7.16 0.18
C VAL A 635 13.98 8.03 0.73
N LEU A 636 14.88 7.45 1.54
CA LEU A 636 16.01 8.15 2.15
C LEU A 636 16.99 8.71 1.09
N ALA A 637 17.19 7.99 -0.01
CA ALA A 637 18.05 8.42 -1.10
C ALA A 637 17.46 9.58 -1.92
N ASN A 638 16.14 9.64 -2.06
CA ASN A 638 15.46 10.63 -2.88
C ASN A 638 15.43 12.02 -2.19
N PRO A 639 15.85 13.11 -2.88
CA PRO A 639 16.00 14.43 -2.28
C PRO A 639 14.68 15.11 -1.91
N THR A 640 13.56 14.66 -2.44
CA THR A 640 12.24 15.30 -2.28
C THR A 640 11.55 14.87 -0.98
N PHE A 641 11.75 13.61 -0.56
CA PHE A 641 11.01 13.07 0.58
C PHE A 641 11.57 13.54 1.92
N VAL A 642 10.68 13.83 2.87
CA VAL A 642 11.00 14.18 4.27
C VAL A 642 10.55 13.11 5.27
N GLY A 643 9.90 12.04 4.78
CA GLY A 643 9.44 10.93 5.60
C GLY A 643 8.64 9.89 4.83
N CYS A 644 8.36 8.77 5.50
CA CYS A 644 7.47 7.71 5.04
C CYS A 644 6.82 7.00 6.22
N HIS A 645 5.51 6.72 6.11
CA HIS A 645 4.75 6.00 7.11
C HIS A 645 4.26 4.66 6.57
N TRP A 646 4.57 3.59 7.31
CA TRP A 646 4.06 2.24 7.03
C TRP A 646 2.57 2.15 7.38
N PHE A 647 1.76 1.55 6.51
CA PHE A 647 0.37 1.20 6.84
C PHE A 647 0.30 -0.32 7.08
N LYS A 648 0.32 -0.82 8.32
CA LYS A 648 0.03 -0.14 9.60
C LYS A 648 0.55 -0.93 10.82
N TYR A 649 0.26 -0.46 12.04
CA TYR A 649 0.80 -1.02 13.29
C TYR A 649 0.45 -2.50 13.55
N MET A 650 -0.83 -2.86 13.48
CA MET A 650 -1.33 -4.23 13.65
C MET A 650 -1.93 -4.77 12.36
N ASP A 651 -1.84 -6.09 12.16
CA ASP A 651 -2.56 -6.77 11.09
C ASP A 651 -4.05 -6.46 11.17
N GLU A 652 -4.69 -6.51 10.00
CA GLU A 652 -6.13 -6.44 9.95
C GLU A 652 -6.75 -7.74 10.48
N PRO A 653 -8.01 -7.73 10.93
CA PRO A 653 -8.65 -8.96 11.37
C PRO A 653 -8.72 -9.97 10.23
N THR A 654 -8.37 -11.22 10.53
CA THR A 654 -8.39 -12.37 9.60
C THR A 654 -9.68 -12.44 8.77
N THR A 655 -10.82 -12.06 9.36
CA THR A 655 -12.15 -12.12 8.75
C THR A 655 -12.68 -10.80 8.17
N GLY A 656 -11.83 -9.83 7.88
CA GLY A 656 -12.22 -8.59 7.22
C GLY A 656 -12.61 -7.51 8.20
N ARG A 657 -12.11 -6.29 7.99
CA ARG A 657 -12.47 -5.12 8.80
C ARG A 657 -13.84 -4.57 8.38
N GLY A 658 -14.49 -3.88 9.31
CA GLY A 658 -15.87 -3.40 9.12
C GLY A 658 -16.07 -2.41 7.96
N LEU A 659 -15.06 -1.58 7.63
CA LEU A 659 -15.21 -0.48 6.68
C LEU A 659 -15.45 -0.95 5.23
N ASP A 660 -14.71 -1.97 4.79
CA ASP A 660 -14.58 -2.36 3.39
C ASP A 660 -13.96 -3.76 3.21
N GLU A 661 -14.01 -4.57 4.28
CA GLU A 661 -13.73 -6.01 4.27
C GLU A 661 -12.25 -6.40 4.03
N GLU A 662 -11.32 -5.44 4.15
CA GLU A 662 -9.87 -5.72 4.11
C GLU A 662 -9.45 -6.65 5.26
N ASN A 663 -8.66 -7.67 4.94
CA ASN A 663 -8.11 -8.66 5.87
C ASN A 663 -6.63 -8.94 5.57
N TYR A 664 -5.85 -7.87 5.51
CA TYR A 664 -4.47 -7.89 5.04
C TYR A 664 -3.46 -8.25 6.15
N GLN A 665 -2.42 -8.99 5.76
CA GLN A 665 -1.21 -9.22 6.55
C GLN A 665 -0.21 -8.08 6.35
N ILE A 666 -0.43 -6.96 7.03
CA ILE A 666 0.32 -5.70 6.82
C ILE A 666 0.76 -5.05 8.15
N GLY A 667 0.63 -5.75 9.27
CA GLY A 667 0.99 -5.28 10.61
C GLY A 667 2.47 -5.45 10.93
N PHE A 668 3.04 -4.57 11.73
CA PHE A 668 4.28 -4.88 12.47
C PHE A 668 4.02 -5.88 13.60
N LEU A 669 2.76 -5.97 14.02
CA LEU A 669 2.23 -6.89 15.00
C LEU A 669 1.12 -7.72 14.36
N ASP A 670 0.98 -8.97 14.77
CA ASP A 670 -0.20 -9.78 14.47
C ASP A 670 -1.41 -9.44 15.37
N ILE A 671 -2.54 -10.12 15.14
CA ILE A 671 -3.79 -9.89 15.90
C ILE A 671 -3.70 -10.25 17.39
N VAL A 672 -2.65 -10.96 17.81
CA VAL A 672 -2.38 -11.35 19.21
C VAL A 672 -1.26 -10.51 19.83
N ASP A 673 -0.97 -9.33 19.27
CA ASP A 673 0.06 -8.40 19.76
C ASP A 673 1.46 -9.02 19.76
N THR A 674 1.80 -9.78 18.73
CA THR A 674 3.13 -10.40 18.57
C THR A 674 3.91 -9.74 17.43
N PRO A 675 5.11 -9.20 17.73
CA PRO A 675 6.09 -8.71 16.76
C PRO A 675 6.41 -9.67 15.60
N TYR A 676 6.46 -9.15 14.37
CA TYR A 676 7.09 -9.85 13.24
C TYR A 676 8.61 -9.58 13.25
N PRO A 677 9.45 -10.52 13.72
CA PRO A 677 10.86 -10.26 13.99
C PRO A 677 11.65 -9.88 12.75
N GLU A 678 11.33 -10.44 11.58
CA GLU A 678 12.01 -10.18 10.32
C GLU A 678 11.84 -8.71 9.91
N THR A 679 10.60 -8.21 9.93
CA THR A 679 10.30 -6.82 9.55
C THR A 679 10.86 -5.83 10.59
N ILE A 680 10.84 -6.18 11.88
CA ILE A 680 11.42 -5.36 12.94
C ILE A 680 12.94 -5.27 12.83
N ALA A 681 13.62 -6.37 12.49
CA ALA A 681 15.05 -6.36 12.26
C ALA A 681 15.41 -5.43 11.08
N ALA A 682 14.68 -5.51 9.97
CA ALA A 682 14.86 -4.59 8.83
C ALA A 682 14.57 -3.12 9.21
N SER A 683 13.54 -2.87 10.02
CA SER A 683 13.21 -1.54 10.54
C SER A 683 14.32 -0.93 11.38
N ARG A 684 14.91 -1.74 12.28
CA ARG A 684 16.07 -1.34 13.07
C ARG A 684 17.26 -1.00 12.19
N GLU A 685 17.56 -1.85 11.21
CA GLU A 685 18.71 -1.66 10.33
C GLU A 685 18.64 -0.31 9.59
N VAL A 686 17.50 0.01 8.96
CA VAL A 686 17.34 1.30 8.28
C VAL A 686 17.23 2.45 9.25
N GLY A 687 16.44 2.32 10.32
CA GLY A 687 16.14 3.40 11.25
C GLY A 687 17.36 3.86 12.06
N TYR A 688 18.23 2.93 12.45
CA TYR A 688 19.39 3.26 13.29
C TYR A 688 20.47 4.04 12.52
N GLY A 689 20.55 3.86 11.19
CA GLY A 689 21.50 4.56 10.31
C GLY A 689 20.87 5.57 9.36
N MET A 690 19.57 5.88 9.48
CA MET A 690 18.83 6.63 8.46
C MET A 690 19.40 8.03 8.20
N TYR A 691 19.90 8.69 9.24
CA TYR A 691 20.44 10.04 9.13
C TYR A 691 21.79 10.05 8.42
N GLU A 692 22.71 9.17 8.81
CA GLU A 692 24.02 9.02 8.17
C GLU A 692 23.88 8.60 6.71
N PHE A 693 22.98 7.64 6.44
CA PHE A 693 22.66 7.20 5.08
C PHE A 693 22.17 8.37 4.23
N ARG A 694 21.14 9.10 4.71
CA ARG A 694 20.56 10.22 3.97
C ARG A 694 21.54 11.38 3.81
N PHE A 695 22.38 11.66 4.81
CA PHE A 695 23.38 12.72 4.74
C PHE A 695 24.56 12.37 3.83
N GLY A 696 24.77 11.09 3.49
CA GLY A 696 25.82 10.64 2.56
C GLY A 696 27.14 10.25 3.22
N LYS A 697 27.17 10.05 4.54
CA LYS A 697 28.31 9.43 5.23
C LYS A 697 28.12 7.91 5.19
N LYS A 698 28.78 7.21 4.25
CA LYS A 698 28.88 5.74 4.32
C LYS A 698 29.47 5.36 5.67
N GLN A 699 28.75 4.55 6.46
CA GLN A 699 29.36 3.83 7.57
C GLN A 699 30.46 2.94 6.98
N GLY A 700 31.71 3.16 7.41
CA GLY A 700 32.79 2.22 7.14
C GLY A 700 32.41 0.87 7.75
N LYS A 701 32.52 -0.17 6.94
CA LYS A 701 32.33 -1.57 7.37
C LYS A 701 33.22 -1.92 8.55
#